data_AF-A0A0U1LI57-F1
#
_entry.id   AF-A0A0U1LI57-F1
#
_cell.length_a   1.000
_cell.length_b   1.000
_cell.length_c   1.000
_cell.angle_alpha   90.00
_cell.angle_beta   90.00
_cell.angle_gamma   90.00
#
_symmetry.space_group_name_H-M   'P 1'
#
loop_
_entity.id
_entity.type
_entity.pdbx_description
1 polymer ?
#
loop_
_entity_poly.entity_id
_entity_poly.type
_entity_poly.pdbx_seq_one_letter_code
_entity_poly.pdbx_strand_id
1 'polypeptide(L)'
;MPTERYFNKFPPFPADVPVAKLPRLSYAKLLAYDEAESVALFDASRASGFFLIDFNTCPEGQKFLEHAERMFEINEQVNAMEQNELMRYAYRPPHHLFGYKHVGNLKIEDGRPDRCEFYNVGQDDMTGVSEPLPNPSVIENSRSEIKTYMEKAYEIASLVCAHLDTQLRLPQGTLASLQPQTRASGTALRMLRYLPQPEQDRQTSLLGHTDIGSLTILFNVLGGLQLLSPGADPKDNSSWVYAQPQPGCAIVNLGDAMVEWTAGILRSNMHRVTFAPGEQSKMTRYSLAYLVRPFAEAPMKRLAGGESLIPPIEEGEEDNKMNACEWESHKAVAIKSGRDNARSRGGREIKLDGKKDFVSGFTIGAVKSIINAASSAAYGMMIHYSGNETGEIPGKIPNTWWEGGAMFMALIEYWYYTGDTTYNSEVSTGLQWQAGDGDYMPSNYSSYIGNDDQMFWGLAAMTAAELNFPEVLGGYSWLSLAQGVYNTQIKRWDEADCGGGMRWQIWAWETGYTMKNSISNGGLFQLAARLARYTENATYADWAEKIWDWSTTHYLVDTSTWAVADSVSIDNNCSDPDHTRWTYNYGTFLMGAAYMYNYTNGSSSWLTPVNGLLNSTLSTFASATYNNTLTDIQCETSETCDNNEIIFKGLTAGWLAFTAIIVPSTYHTIMPALKTSAQSAAEACTGYDNNTCGVRWSIKSWDGWIGLEESMSTTNIFWANLIPYNMSSGPVTSTTGGNSTSDPDAGMDDNTNPANTEKPITAGDRVGAGIITALFSGSVIAGVYWLITSE
;
A
#
# COMPACT_ATOMS: atom_id res chain seq x y z
N MET A 1 18.18 33.38 -18.98
CA MET A 1 18.46 32.04 -19.53
C MET A 1 18.94 31.17 -18.41
N PRO A 2 18.60 29.88 -18.43
CA PRO A 2 19.05 28.99 -17.38
C PRO A 2 20.59 28.87 -17.36
N THR A 3 21.37 29.23 -18.37
CA THR A 3 22.83 29.12 -18.23
C THR A 3 23.41 30.10 -17.22
N GLU A 4 24.50 29.68 -16.55
CA GLU A 4 25.21 30.48 -15.55
C GLU A 4 25.62 31.85 -16.08
N ARG A 5 26.02 31.92 -17.37
CA ARG A 5 26.35 33.17 -18.08
C ARG A 5 25.26 34.23 -18.00
N TYR A 6 23.99 33.82 -18.06
CA TYR A 6 22.86 34.76 -18.03
C TYR A 6 22.45 35.13 -16.61
N PHE A 7 22.54 34.20 -15.66
CA PHE A 7 22.37 34.52 -14.24
C PHE A 7 23.37 35.58 -13.78
N ASN A 8 24.61 35.51 -14.27
CA ASN A 8 25.67 36.49 -13.97
C ASN A 8 25.39 37.92 -14.47
N LYS A 9 24.38 38.13 -15.33
CA LYS A 9 23.96 39.49 -15.76
C LYS A 9 23.07 40.20 -14.74
N PHE A 10 22.54 39.48 -13.75
CA PHE A 10 21.55 39.99 -12.81
C PHE A 10 22.03 39.84 -11.37
N PRO A 11 21.48 40.63 -10.42
CA PRO A 11 21.73 40.43 -9.00
C PRO A 11 21.34 39.00 -8.57
N PRO A 12 22.08 38.37 -7.64
CA PRO A 12 21.75 37.05 -7.14
C PRO A 12 20.38 37.03 -6.45
N PHE A 13 19.74 35.86 -6.45
CA PHE A 13 18.52 35.67 -5.68
C PHE A 13 18.84 35.78 -4.17
N PRO A 14 18.08 36.56 -3.38
CA PRO A 14 18.38 36.75 -1.95
C PRO A 14 18.28 35.45 -1.14
N ALA A 15 19.21 35.23 -0.20
CA ALA A 15 19.26 34.01 0.61
C ALA A 15 18.27 33.99 1.79
N ASP A 16 17.72 35.15 2.16
CA ASP A 16 16.86 35.38 3.32
C ASP A 16 15.36 35.34 3.00
N VAL A 17 14.99 34.98 1.77
CA VAL A 17 13.60 34.92 1.32
C VAL A 17 13.10 33.48 1.33
N PRO A 18 11.87 33.20 1.84
CA PRO A 18 11.29 31.86 1.80
C PRO A 18 11.14 31.33 0.37
N VAL A 19 11.67 30.13 0.13
CA VAL A 19 11.66 29.45 -1.18
C VAL A 19 10.90 28.12 -1.08
N ALA A 20 10.08 27.84 -2.09
CA ALA A 20 9.47 26.53 -2.27
C ALA A 20 10.52 25.45 -2.51
N LYS A 21 10.45 24.34 -1.76
CA LYS A 21 11.34 23.19 -1.98
C LYS A 21 10.86 22.41 -3.21
N LEU A 22 11.40 22.77 -4.37
CA LEU A 22 11.14 22.07 -5.63
C LEU A 22 12.17 20.96 -5.85
N PRO A 23 11.75 19.70 -6.04
CA PRO A 23 12.66 18.63 -6.44
C PRO A 23 13.39 18.99 -7.75
N ARG A 24 14.70 18.73 -7.79
CA ARG A 24 15.53 18.93 -8.98
C ARG A 24 15.79 17.59 -9.63
N LEU A 25 15.19 17.41 -10.81
CA LEU A 25 15.24 16.18 -11.59
C LEU A 25 16.29 16.29 -12.70
N SER A 26 17.07 15.25 -12.94
CA SER A 26 18.09 15.17 -13.98
C SER A 26 17.46 14.80 -15.33
N TYR A 27 17.59 15.68 -16.33
CA TYR A 27 17.09 15.39 -17.68
C TYR A 27 17.77 14.15 -18.30
N ALA A 28 19.06 13.95 -18.02
CA ALA A 28 19.79 12.79 -18.52
C ALA A 28 19.24 11.47 -17.97
N LYS A 29 18.83 11.47 -16.69
CA LYS A 29 18.26 10.28 -16.06
C LYS A 29 16.83 10.01 -16.52
N LEU A 30 16.04 11.06 -16.74
CA LEU A 30 14.71 10.91 -17.37
C LEU A 30 14.85 10.32 -18.78
N LEU A 31 15.80 10.80 -19.59
CA LEU A 31 16.10 10.20 -20.91
C LEU A 31 16.52 8.73 -20.83
N ALA A 32 17.20 8.34 -19.74
CA ALA A 32 17.63 6.98 -19.48
C ALA A 32 16.53 6.10 -18.85
N TYR A 33 15.33 6.64 -18.63
CA TYR A 33 14.24 5.98 -17.89
C TYR A 33 14.67 5.47 -16.50
N ASP A 34 15.52 6.23 -15.80
CA ASP A 34 15.95 5.91 -14.43
C ASP A 34 14.74 5.85 -13.49
N GLU A 35 14.59 4.72 -12.80
CA GLU A 35 13.42 4.43 -11.97
C GLU A 35 13.28 5.42 -10.80
N ALA A 36 14.36 5.68 -10.07
CA ALA A 36 14.35 6.60 -8.94
C ALA A 36 14.00 8.02 -9.37
N GLU A 37 14.52 8.47 -10.52
CA GLU A 37 14.17 9.78 -11.08
C GLU A 37 12.70 9.83 -11.54
N SER A 38 12.19 8.74 -12.10
CA SER A 38 10.78 8.59 -12.50
C SER A 38 9.83 8.67 -11.31
N VAL A 39 10.17 8.01 -10.19
CA VAL A 39 9.40 8.06 -8.94
C VAL A 39 9.45 9.48 -8.35
N ALA A 40 10.63 10.11 -8.31
CA ALA A 40 10.76 11.48 -7.83
C ALA A 40 9.94 12.48 -8.66
N LEU A 41 9.85 12.27 -9.98
CA LEU A 41 8.98 13.04 -10.87
C LEU A 41 7.51 12.88 -10.50
N PHE A 42 7.07 11.64 -10.26
CA PHE A 42 5.69 11.35 -9.89
C PHE A 42 5.32 11.93 -8.52
N ASP A 43 6.18 11.76 -7.53
CA ASP A 43 6.00 12.33 -6.19
C ASP A 43 5.88 13.85 -6.23
N ALA A 44 6.76 14.51 -6.98
CA ALA A 44 6.69 15.96 -7.18
C ALA A 44 5.37 16.38 -7.85
N SER A 45 4.94 15.60 -8.84
CA SER A 45 3.69 15.81 -9.59
C SER A 45 2.43 15.67 -8.73
N ARG A 46 2.47 14.86 -7.67
CA ARG A 46 1.37 14.69 -6.70
C ARG A 46 1.41 15.70 -5.54
N ALA A 47 2.61 15.98 -5.03
CA ALA A 47 2.81 16.80 -3.84
C ALA A 47 2.57 18.28 -4.09
N SER A 48 3.31 18.87 -5.05
CA SER A 48 3.21 20.28 -5.40
C SER A 48 2.73 20.49 -6.83
N GLY A 49 2.85 19.49 -7.70
CA GLY A 49 2.66 19.67 -9.14
C GLY A 49 3.74 20.54 -9.79
N PHE A 50 4.83 20.84 -9.08
CA PHE A 50 5.93 21.71 -9.51
C PHE A 50 7.28 21.04 -9.23
N PHE A 51 8.18 21.06 -10.21
CA PHE A 51 9.54 20.54 -10.08
C PHE A 51 10.50 21.28 -11.02
N LEU A 52 11.80 21.07 -10.82
CA LEU A 52 12.86 21.55 -11.70
C LEU A 52 13.36 20.40 -12.56
N ILE A 53 13.57 20.63 -13.86
CA ILE A 53 14.34 19.70 -14.72
C ILE A 53 15.69 20.36 -15.04
N ASP A 54 16.78 19.72 -14.66
CA ASP A 54 18.16 20.12 -14.91
C ASP A 54 18.68 19.55 -16.24
N PHE A 55 18.98 20.45 -17.17
CA PHE A 55 19.43 20.13 -18.51
C PHE A 55 20.97 20.11 -18.66
N ASN A 56 21.73 20.42 -17.60
CA ASN A 56 23.20 20.43 -17.70
C ASN A 56 23.82 19.03 -17.77
N THR A 57 23.05 17.99 -17.44
CA THR A 57 23.54 16.63 -17.20
C THR A 57 23.83 15.83 -18.46
N CYS A 58 23.44 16.31 -19.65
CA CYS A 58 23.72 15.66 -20.93
C CYS A 58 23.81 16.66 -22.11
N PRO A 59 24.44 16.27 -23.23
CA PRO A 59 24.55 17.13 -24.42
C PRO A 59 23.21 17.55 -25.03
N GLU A 60 22.20 16.68 -25.01
CA GLU A 60 20.86 16.95 -25.51
C GLU A 60 20.19 18.08 -24.70
N GLY A 61 20.35 18.04 -23.38
CA GLY A 61 19.86 19.09 -22.49
C GLY A 61 20.54 20.42 -22.77
N GLN A 62 21.88 20.42 -22.92
CA GLN A 62 22.63 21.64 -23.24
C GLN A 62 22.18 22.27 -24.57
N LYS A 63 21.93 21.46 -25.61
CA LYS A 63 21.35 21.96 -26.89
C LYS A 63 19.95 22.54 -26.71
N PHE A 64 19.11 21.92 -25.89
CA PHE A 64 17.79 22.49 -25.60
C PHE A 64 17.90 23.85 -24.90
N LEU A 65 18.88 24.00 -23.99
CA LEU A 65 19.17 25.30 -23.39
C LEU A 65 19.51 26.34 -24.45
N GLU A 66 20.37 26.03 -25.44
CA GLU A 66 20.69 26.96 -26.55
C GLU A 66 19.45 27.40 -27.34
N HIS A 67 18.49 26.51 -27.59
CA HIS A 67 17.22 26.89 -28.22
C HIS A 67 16.39 27.82 -27.32
N ALA A 68 16.33 27.54 -26.01
CA ALA A 68 15.67 28.41 -25.04
C ALA A 68 16.35 29.79 -24.97
N GLU A 69 17.68 29.83 -25.07
CA GLU A 69 18.46 31.07 -25.12
C GLU A 69 18.02 31.95 -26.29
N ARG A 70 17.92 31.34 -27.48
CA ARG A 70 17.47 32.03 -28.68
C ARG A 70 16.05 32.58 -28.54
N MET A 71 15.15 31.86 -27.88
CA MET A 71 13.79 32.34 -27.62
C MET A 71 13.74 33.53 -26.65
N PHE A 72 14.68 33.65 -25.71
CA PHE A 72 14.80 34.86 -24.88
C PHE A 72 15.20 36.09 -25.71
N GLU A 73 16.12 35.93 -26.66
CA GLU A 73 16.51 37.03 -27.57
C GLU A 73 15.33 37.49 -28.43
N ILE A 74 14.55 36.54 -28.97
CA ILE A 74 13.34 36.85 -29.73
C ILE A 74 12.30 37.52 -28.83
N ASN A 75 12.11 37.05 -27.59
CA ASN A 75 11.22 37.67 -26.62
C ASN A 75 11.60 39.14 -26.34
N GLU A 76 12.89 39.43 -26.15
CA GLU A 76 13.39 40.80 -25.99
C GLU A 76 13.13 41.65 -27.25
N GLN A 77 13.39 41.12 -28.44
CA GLN A 77 13.14 41.82 -29.71
C GLN A 77 11.66 42.14 -29.91
N VAL A 78 10.77 41.19 -29.64
CA VAL A 78 9.31 41.37 -29.73
C VAL A 78 8.87 42.46 -28.75
N ASN A 79 9.33 42.41 -27.50
CA ASN A 79 8.94 43.39 -26.48
C ASN A 79 9.64 44.76 -26.64
N ALA A 80 10.66 44.85 -27.48
CA ALA A 80 11.29 46.12 -27.88
C ALA A 80 10.55 46.80 -29.04
N MET A 81 9.62 46.12 -29.70
CA MET A 81 8.80 46.72 -30.76
C MET A 81 7.87 47.81 -30.21
N GLU A 82 7.51 48.75 -31.08
CA GLU A 82 6.53 49.79 -30.77
C GLU A 82 5.20 49.16 -30.37
N GLN A 83 4.64 49.60 -29.24
CA GLN A 83 3.41 49.05 -28.69
C GLN A 83 2.24 49.12 -29.69
N ASN A 84 2.14 50.21 -30.45
CA ASN A 84 1.09 50.38 -31.48
C ASN A 84 1.18 49.31 -32.58
N GLU A 85 2.39 48.82 -32.88
CA GLU A 85 2.58 47.72 -33.82
C GLU A 85 2.10 46.40 -33.21
N LEU A 86 2.51 46.09 -31.97
CA LEU A 86 2.10 44.87 -31.26
C LEU A 86 0.58 44.79 -31.08
N MET A 87 -0.09 45.91 -30.83
CA MET A 87 -1.55 45.98 -30.70
C MET A 87 -2.32 45.64 -31.98
N ARG A 88 -1.69 45.66 -33.16
CA ARG A 88 -2.31 45.14 -34.40
C ARG A 88 -2.58 43.63 -34.31
N TYR A 89 -1.78 42.95 -33.49
CA TYR A 89 -1.83 41.52 -33.24
C TYR A 89 -2.42 41.21 -31.85
N ALA A 90 -3.27 42.09 -31.31
CA ALA A 90 -3.79 41.92 -29.96
C ALA A 90 -4.55 40.60 -29.78
N TYR A 91 -4.29 39.89 -28.68
CA TYR A 91 -5.07 38.72 -28.28
C TYR A 91 -6.52 39.12 -27.95
N ARG A 92 -7.49 38.26 -28.26
CA ARG A 92 -8.93 38.58 -28.15
C ARG A 92 -9.70 37.47 -27.42
N PRO A 93 -9.66 37.41 -26.08
CA PRO A 93 -10.44 36.44 -25.34
C PRO A 93 -11.95 36.77 -25.39
N PRO A 94 -12.85 35.77 -25.50
CA PRO A 94 -12.57 34.34 -25.53
C PRO A 94 -12.27 33.78 -26.94
N HIS A 95 -12.32 34.60 -28.00
CA HIS A 95 -12.20 34.16 -29.40
C HIS A 95 -10.87 33.50 -29.74
N HIS A 96 -9.74 34.11 -29.39
CA HIS A 96 -8.41 33.50 -29.50
C HIS A 96 -7.46 34.08 -28.45
N LEU A 97 -6.51 33.25 -28.01
CA LEU A 97 -5.51 33.60 -26.99
C LEU A 97 -4.13 33.93 -27.60
N PHE A 98 -3.98 33.84 -28.92
CA PHE A 98 -2.72 34.15 -29.63
C PHE A 98 -2.55 35.66 -29.85
N GLY A 99 -1.30 36.10 -29.96
CA GLY A 99 -0.93 37.50 -30.15
C GLY A 99 -0.57 38.24 -28.86
N TYR A 100 -0.53 39.57 -28.94
CA TYR A 100 -0.04 40.46 -27.89
C TYR A 100 -1.09 40.81 -26.83
N LYS A 101 -0.70 40.77 -25.56
CA LYS A 101 -1.45 41.24 -24.40
C LYS A 101 -0.70 42.40 -23.75
N HIS A 102 -1.35 43.57 -23.71
CA HIS A 102 -0.85 44.76 -23.01
C HIS A 102 -1.14 44.71 -21.50
N VAL A 103 -0.33 45.40 -20.68
CA VAL A 103 -0.59 45.55 -19.23
C VAL A 103 -2.00 46.07 -18.94
N GLY A 104 -2.57 45.63 -17.83
CA GLY A 104 -3.87 46.09 -17.34
C GLY A 104 -5.11 45.53 -18.06
N ASN A 105 -4.94 44.66 -19.06
CA ASN A 105 -6.05 43.95 -19.69
C ASN A 105 -6.71 42.89 -18.77
N LEU A 106 -6.05 42.48 -17.69
CA LEU A 106 -6.58 41.63 -16.62
C LEU A 106 -6.60 42.39 -15.29
N LYS A 107 -7.33 41.87 -14.31
CA LYS A 107 -7.35 42.38 -12.93
C LYS A 107 -6.61 41.43 -11.99
N ILE A 108 -5.96 41.98 -10.97
CA ILE A 108 -5.36 41.20 -9.87
C ILE A 108 -6.33 41.09 -8.68
N GLU A 109 -5.89 40.44 -7.60
CA GLU A 109 -6.75 40.04 -6.48
C GLU A 109 -7.47 41.21 -5.79
N ASP A 110 -6.85 42.39 -5.76
CA ASP A 110 -7.42 43.61 -5.18
C ASP A 110 -8.18 44.49 -6.20
N GLY A 111 -8.39 43.97 -7.43
CA GLY A 111 -9.10 44.64 -8.50
C GLY A 111 -8.28 45.64 -9.32
N ARG A 112 -7.01 45.89 -8.96
CA ARG A 112 -6.11 46.72 -9.77
C ARG A 112 -5.78 46.05 -11.11
N PRO A 113 -5.34 46.82 -12.12
CA PRO A 113 -4.86 46.25 -13.37
C PRO A 113 -3.58 45.43 -13.16
N ASP A 114 -3.45 44.32 -13.89
CA ASP A 114 -2.25 43.49 -13.89
C ASP A 114 -1.05 44.19 -14.56
N ARG A 115 0.17 43.76 -14.22
CA ARG A 115 1.44 44.35 -14.74
C ARG A 115 2.23 43.34 -15.59
N CYS A 116 1.53 42.44 -16.26
CA CYS A 116 2.12 41.46 -17.15
C CYS A 116 1.87 41.85 -18.61
N GLU A 117 2.91 41.77 -19.43
CA GLU A 117 2.79 41.79 -20.89
C GLU A 117 3.24 40.45 -21.44
N PHE A 118 2.60 39.99 -22.51
CA PHE A 118 3.08 38.82 -23.22
C PHE A 118 2.68 38.81 -24.69
N TYR A 119 3.42 38.04 -25.48
CA TYR A 119 3.03 37.62 -26.83
C TYR A 119 2.90 36.10 -26.86
N ASN A 120 1.75 35.58 -27.30
CA ASN A 120 1.52 34.14 -27.48
C ASN A 120 1.68 33.76 -28.95
N VAL A 121 2.65 32.89 -29.24
CA VAL A 121 2.82 32.26 -30.56
C VAL A 121 2.19 30.87 -30.50
N GLY A 122 1.25 30.59 -31.41
CA GLY A 122 0.56 29.30 -31.45
C GLY A 122 1.44 28.20 -32.04
N GLN A 123 1.37 27.00 -31.47
CA GLN A 123 2.04 25.83 -32.02
C GLN A 123 1.52 25.51 -33.42
N ASP A 124 0.20 25.46 -33.59
CA ASP A 124 -0.44 25.04 -34.84
C ASP A 124 -0.05 25.92 -36.04
N ASP A 125 0.16 27.22 -35.79
CA ASP A 125 0.67 28.20 -36.75
C ASP A 125 2.11 27.86 -37.17
N MET A 126 2.97 27.55 -36.21
CA MET A 126 4.38 27.23 -36.48
C MET A 126 4.60 25.84 -37.07
N THR A 127 3.75 24.86 -36.71
CA THR A 127 3.85 23.48 -37.19
C THR A 127 3.07 23.23 -38.49
N GLY A 128 2.22 24.17 -38.91
CA GLY A 128 1.43 24.07 -40.15
C GLY A 128 0.15 23.24 -40.00
N VAL A 129 -0.35 23.10 -38.77
CA VAL A 129 -1.64 22.45 -38.49
C VAL A 129 -2.81 23.39 -38.76
N SER A 130 -2.61 24.70 -38.53
CA SER A 130 -3.57 25.74 -38.88
C SER A 130 -3.05 26.63 -40.01
N GLU A 131 -3.96 27.40 -40.60
CA GLU A 131 -3.55 28.52 -41.45
C GLU A 131 -2.64 29.49 -40.68
N PRO A 132 -1.62 30.07 -41.34
CA PRO A 132 -0.72 30.99 -40.68
C PRO A 132 -1.45 32.19 -40.07
N LEU A 133 -1.14 32.50 -38.82
CA LEU A 133 -1.65 33.68 -38.14
C LEU A 133 -0.83 34.91 -38.53
N PRO A 134 -1.43 36.11 -38.57
CA PRO A 134 -0.66 37.33 -38.74
C PRO A 134 0.24 37.53 -37.51
N ASN A 135 1.56 37.61 -37.71
CA ASN A 135 2.53 37.94 -36.67
C ASN A 135 3.43 39.13 -37.08
N PRO A 136 4.10 39.79 -36.11
CA PRO A 136 5.11 40.79 -36.42
C PRO A 136 6.32 40.17 -37.14
N SER A 137 7.06 41.01 -37.86
CA SER A 137 8.22 40.59 -38.66
C SER A 137 9.27 39.81 -37.88
N VAL A 138 9.47 40.12 -36.58
CA VAL A 138 10.39 39.39 -35.71
C VAL A 138 9.99 37.92 -35.59
N ILE A 139 8.70 37.63 -35.39
CA ILE A 139 8.18 36.25 -35.30
C ILE A 139 8.23 35.59 -36.67
N GLU A 140 7.82 36.29 -37.73
CA GLU A 140 7.83 35.75 -39.10
C GLU A 140 9.25 35.40 -39.60
N ASN A 141 10.25 36.19 -39.23
CA ASN A 141 11.64 35.93 -39.60
C ASN A 141 12.27 34.77 -38.79
N SER A 142 11.70 34.43 -37.63
CA SER A 142 12.20 33.39 -36.72
C SER A 142 11.31 32.15 -36.63
N ARG A 143 10.37 31.95 -37.58
CA ARG A 143 9.45 30.80 -37.56
C ARG A 143 10.16 29.46 -37.43
N SER A 144 11.25 29.26 -38.17
CA SER A 144 12.03 28.01 -38.12
C SER A 144 12.60 27.77 -36.72
N GLU A 145 13.17 28.80 -36.09
CA GLU A 145 13.76 28.72 -34.76
C GLU A 145 12.69 28.46 -33.69
N ILE A 146 11.55 29.15 -33.79
CA ILE A 146 10.41 28.97 -32.87
C ILE A 146 9.83 27.56 -33.02
N LYS A 147 9.64 27.09 -34.27
CA LYS A 147 9.18 25.74 -34.56
C LYS A 147 10.10 24.70 -33.93
N THR A 148 11.41 24.80 -34.17
CA THR A 148 12.40 23.86 -33.59
C THR A 148 12.35 23.89 -32.06
N TYR A 149 12.24 25.06 -31.43
CA TYR A 149 12.08 25.13 -29.98
C TYR A 149 10.81 24.41 -29.50
N MET A 150 9.66 24.63 -30.15
CA MET A 150 8.40 23.99 -29.79
C MET A 150 8.45 22.46 -29.97
N GLU A 151 9.05 21.97 -31.05
CA GLU A 151 9.28 20.52 -31.26
C GLU A 151 10.14 19.92 -30.14
N LYS A 152 11.23 20.59 -29.74
CA LYS A 152 12.09 20.12 -28.63
C LYS A 152 11.44 20.23 -27.26
N ALA A 153 10.69 21.30 -27.00
CA ALA A 153 9.93 21.43 -25.77
C ALA A 153 8.81 20.37 -25.68
N TYR A 154 8.22 20.01 -26.82
CA TYR A 154 7.24 18.92 -26.91
C TYR A 154 7.86 17.54 -26.67
N GLU A 155 9.07 17.27 -27.17
CA GLU A 155 9.80 16.03 -26.86
C GLU A 155 9.97 15.87 -25.32
N ILE A 156 10.32 16.96 -24.62
CA ILE A 156 10.45 16.96 -23.16
C ILE A 156 9.10 16.77 -22.46
N ALA A 157 8.05 17.47 -22.92
CA ALA A 157 6.70 17.30 -22.38
C ALA A 157 6.20 15.85 -22.57
N SER A 158 6.51 15.24 -23.72
CA SER A 158 6.17 13.85 -24.02
C SER A 158 6.96 12.87 -23.15
N LEU A 159 8.23 13.16 -22.86
CA LEU A 159 9.04 12.38 -21.93
C LEU A 159 8.44 12.40 -20.51
N VAL A 160 8.08 13.59 -20.01
CA VAL A 160 7.37 13.72 -18.72
C VAL A 160 6.07 12.92 -18.73
N CYS A 161 5.29 13.01 -19.81
CA CYS A 161 4.06 12.22 -19.97
C CYS A 161 4.34 10.71 -19.96
N ALA A 162 5.42 10.24 -20.59
CA ALA A 162 5.78 8.82 -20.60
C ALA A 162 6.14 8.29 -19.20
N HIS A 163 6.88 9.08 -18.40
CA HIS A 163 7.13 8.73 -17.00
C HIS A 163 5.85 8.70 -16.18
N LEU A 164 4.96 9.67 -16.38
CA LEU A 164 3.65 9.69 -15.70
C LEU A 164 2.76 8.53 -16.15
N ASP A 165 2.76 8.15 -17.43
CA ASP A 165 2.05 6.97 -17.93
C ASP A 165 2.52 5.72 -17.18
N THR A 166 3.84 5.50 -17.05
CA THR A 166 4.41 4.38 -16.26
C THR A 166 3.92 4.40 -14.82
N GLN A 167 4.07 5.54 -14.15
CA GLN A 167 3.80 5.67 -12.71
C GLN A 167 2.30 5.61 -12.39
N LEU A 168 1.45 5.98 -13.34
CA LEU A 168 -0.01 5.84 -13.25
C LEU A 168 -0.53 4.49 -13.76
N ARG A 169 0.34 3.61 -14.27
CA ARG A 169 -0.02 2.34 -14.94
C ARG A 169 -0.97 2.53 -16.13
N LEU A 170 -0.78 3.62 -16.84
CA LEU A 170 -1.41 3.83 -18.14
C LEU A 170 -0.57 3.16 -19.23
N PRO A 171 -1.19 2.68 -20.32
CA PRO A 171 -0.45 2.28 -21.51
C PRO A 171 0.50 3.41 -21.95
N GLN A 172 1.75 3.07 -22.28
CA GLN A 172 2.74 4.06 -22.72
C GLN A 172 2.25 4.90 -23.90
N GLY A 173 2.38 6.23 -23.77
CA GLY A 173 1.96 7.19 -24.78
C GLY A 173 0.50 7.65 -24.65
N THR A 174 -0.24 7.20 -23.63
CA THR A 174 -1.63 7.59 -23.39
C THR A 174 -1.73 9.11 -23.21
N LEU A 175 -1.00 9.69 -22.25
CA LEU A 175 -1.05 11.13 -22.00
C LEU A 175 -0.54 11.95 -23.21
N ALA A 176 0.52 11.49 -23.89
CA ALA A 176 1.05 12.16 -25.07
C ALA A 176 0.05 12.17 -26.25
N SER A 177 -0.74 11.10 -26.42
CA SER A 177 -1.74 10.98 -27.48
C SER A 177 -2.87 12.03 -27.39
N LEU A 178 -3.07 12.61 -26.20
CA LEU A 178 -4.10 13.63 -25.93
C LEU A 178 -3.64 15.05 -26.28
N GLN A 179 -2.37 15.23 -26.65
CA GLN A 179 -1.77 16.53 -26.92
C GLN A 179 -0.76 16.52 -28.10
N PRO A 180 -1.02 15.81 -29.22
CA PRO A 180 -0.05 15.68 -30.30
C PRO A 180 0.12 16.98 -31.08
N GLN A 181 1.32 17.26 -31.58
CA GLN A 181 1.61 18.46 -32.37
C GLN A 181 0.97 18.49 -33.77
N THR A 182 0.35 17.38 -34.18
CA THR A 182 -0.29 17.20 -35.49
C THR A 182 -1.79 17.49 -35.49
N ARG A 183 -2.36 17.83 -34.33
CA ARG A 183 -3.78 18.15 -34.18
C ARG A 183 -3.94 19.53 -33.56
N ALA A 184 -5.02 20.20 -33.95
CA ALA A 184 -5.28 21.56 -33.50
C ALA A 184 -5.42 21.63 -31.98
N SER A 185 -4.75 22.57 -31.34
CA SER A 185 -4.72 22.74 -29.88
C SER A 185 -4.51 24.21 -29.50
N GLY A 186 -4.77 24.55 -28.24
CA GLY A 186 -4.40 25.86 -27.71
C GLY A 186 -2.94 25.98 -27.27
N THR A 187 -2.08 25.02 -27.62
CA THR A 187 -0.66 24.99 -27.20
C THR A 187 0.07 26.22 -27.74
N ALA A 188 0.81 26.90 -26.86
CA ALA A 188 1.46 28.16 -27.21
C ALA A 188 2.80 28.35 -26.52
N LEU A 189 3.71 29.04 -27.22
CA LEU A 189 4.87 29.67 -26.62
C LEU A 189 4.50 31.08 -26.18
N ARG A 190 4.48 31.30 -24.87
CA ARG A 190 4.24 32.60 -24.26
C ARG A 190 5.55 33.28 -23.92
N MET A 191 5.78 34.42 -24.55
CA MET A 191 6.93 35.30 -24.34
C MET A 191 6.51 36.45 -23.42
N LEU A 192 6.93 36.43 -22.15
CA LEU A 192 6.47 37.37 -21.11
C LEU A 192 7.50 38.45 -20.79
N ARG A 193 7.00 39.64 -20.45
CA ARG A 193 7.74 40.75 -19.85
C ARG A 193 7.01 41.32 -18.63
N TYR A 194 7.80 41.61 -17.60
CA TYR A 194 7.36 42.34 -16.41
C TYR A 194 8.35 43.48 -16.15
N LEU A 195 7.81 44.69 -15.97
CA LEU A 195 8.63 45.88 -15.69
C LEU A 195 9.17 45.85 -14.24
N PRO A 196 10.28 46.56 -13.97
CA PRO A 196 10.82 46.72 -12.61
C PRO A 196 9.76 47.21 -11.61
N GLN A 197 9.78 46.67 -10.40
CA GLN A 197 8.91 47.06 -9.29
C GLN A 197 9.74 47.38 -8.05
N PRO A 198 10.24 48.62 -7.92
CA PRO A 198 10.99 49.04 -6.73
C PRO A 198 10.11 48.97 -5.48
N GLU A 199 10.72 49.04 -4.30
CA GLU A 199 10.07 48.81 -3.01
C GLU A 199 8.80 49.65 -2.78
N GLN A 200 8.75 50.87 -3.30
CA GLN A 200 7.61 51.77 -3.17
C GLN A 200 6.42 51.41 -4.09
N ASP A 201 6.59 50.47 -5.03
CA ASP A 201 5.62 50.16 -6.09
C ASP A 201 5.38 48.64 -6.29
N ARG A 202 5.55 47.87 -5.21
CA ARG A 202 5.38 46.41 -5.19
C ARG A 202 3.90 46.03 -5.23
N GLN A 203 3.53 45.18 -6.19
CA GLN A 203 2.23 44.52 -6.23
C GLN A 203 2.31 43.19 -6.97
N THR A 204 1.23 42.40 -6.90
CA THR A 204 1.04 41.26 -7.80
C THR A 204 1.02 41.76 -9.25
N SER A 205 1.77 41.08 -10.11
CA SER A 205 1.85 41.37 -11.54
C SER A 205 0.88 40.53 -12.35
N LEU A 206 0.69 39.27 -11.96
CA LEU A 206 -0.26 38.33 -12.54
C LEU A 206 -0.93 37.57 -11.39
N LEU A 207 -2.26 37.60 -11.38
CA LEU A 207 -3.09 37.07 -10.30
C LEU A 207 -2.84 35.57 -10.04
N GLY A 208 -3.16 35.10 -8.83
CA GLY A 208 -3.13 33.69 -8.46
C GLY A 208 -4.04 32.82 -9.33
N HIS A 209 -3.47 31.88 -10.07
CA HIS A 209 -4.20 31.00 -10.99
C HIS A 209 -3.62 29.58 -11.00
N THR A 210 -4.39 28.66 -11.58
CA THR A 210 -3.92 27.36 -12.08
C THR A 210 -3.88 27.40 -13.61
N ASP A 211 -3.00 26.59 -14.22
CA ASP A 211 -2.91 26.51 -15.66
C ASP A 211 -4.03 25.62 -16.20
N ILE A 212 -4.76 26.08 -17.22
CA ILE A 212 -5.87 25.30 -17.82
C ILE A 212 -5.34 24.07 -18.59
N GLY A 213 -4.11 24.12 -19.11
CA GLY A 213 -3.52 23.07 -19.94
C GLY A 213 -3.11 21.80 -19.20
N SER A 214 -2.27 20.99 -19.83
CA SER A 214 -1.72 19.76 -19.26
C SER A 214 -0.41 20.00 -18.50
N LEU A 215 0.51 20.73 -19.11
CA LEU A 215 1.88 20.92 -18.60
C LEU A 215 2.45 22.25 -19.08
N THR A 216 3.25 22.90 -18.24
CA THR A 216 3.99 24.12 -18.57
C THR A 216 5.48 23.91 -18.37
N ILE A 217 6.30 24.29 -19.36
CA ILE A 217 7.77 24.38 -19.24
C ILE A 217 8.14 25.86 -19.19
N LEU A 218 8.63 26.33 -18.04
CA LEU A 218 8.96 27.71 -17.77
C LEU A 218 10.46 27.92 -17.61
N PHE A 219 11.00 28.88 -18.34
CA PHE A 219 12.31 29.46 -18.07
C PHE A 219 12.20 30.91 -17.62
N ASN A 220 12.93 31.24 -16.56
CA ASN A 220 13.15 32.60 -16.06
C ASN A 220 14.49 32.70 -15.33
N VAL A 221 14.97 33.92 -15.11
CA VAL A 221 16.23 34.19 -14.36
C VAL A 221 15.94 34.88 -13.05
N LEU A 222 15.22 35.99 -13.13
CA LEU A 222 14.78 36.72 -11.96
C LEU A 222 13.64 35.94 -11.29
N GLY A 223 13.55 36.06 -9.97
CA GLY A 223 12.43 35.56 -9.17
C GLY A 223 11.11 36.25 -9.53
N GLY A 224 10.13 36.18 -8.61
CA GLY A 224 8.80 36.78 -8.81
C GLY A 224 7.68 35.76 -8.98
N LEU A 225 7.97 34.53 -9.41
CA LEU A 225 7.00 33.44 -9.33
C LEU A 225 6.85 33.01 -7.86
N GLN A 226 5.61 32.95 -7.38
CA GLN A 226 5.27 32.40 -6.07
C GLN A 226 4.27 31.27 -6.20
N LEU A 227 4.45 30.24 -5.38
CA LEU A 227 3.58 29.09 -5.27
C LEU A 227 2.80 29.20 -3.96
N LEU A 228 1.51 28.88 -4.01
CA LEU A 228 0.74 28.72 -2.79
C LEU A 228 1.13 27.40 -2.12
N SER A 229 1.40 27.43 -0.82
CA SER A 229 1.62 26.21 -0.04
C SER A 229 0.41 25.28 -0.14
N PRO A 230 0.61 23.95 -0.30
CA PRO A 230 -0.48 22.99 -0.38
C PRO A 230 -1.50 23.14 0.76
N GLY A 231 -2.79 23.24 0.42
CA GLY A 231 -3.88 23.35 1.39
C GLY A 231 -4.07 24.73 2.04
N ALA A 232 -3.22 25.70 1.74
CA ALA A 232 -3.32 27.05 2.29
C ALA A 232 -4.41 27.90 1.61
N ASP A 233 -4.90 28.93 2.31
CA ASP A 233 -5.82 29.92 1.74
C ASP A 233 -5.05 30.90 0.85
N PRO A 234 -5.43 31.11 -0.43
CA PRO A 234 -4.78 32.09 -1.31
C PRO A 234 -4.81 33.54 -0.78
N LYS A 235 -5.72 33.85 0.16
CA LYS A 235 -5.78 35.16 0.82
C LYS A 235 -4.71 35.36 1.89
N ASP A 236 -4.11 34.28 2.40
CA ASP A 236 -3.01 34.37 3.34
C ASP A 236 -1.70 34.64 2.60
N ASN A 237 -1.25 35.89 2.64
CA ASN A 237 -0.03 36.30 1.96
C ASN A 237 1.23 35.59 2.47
N SER A 238 1.23 35.08 3.72
CA SER A 238 2.39 34.38 4.29
C SER A 238 2.57 32.96 3.74
N SER A 239 1.51 32.39 3.16
CA SER A 239 1.50 31.07 2.54
C SER A 239 2.04 31.04 1.11
N TRP A 240 2.41 32.19 0.54
CA TRP A 240 2.99 32.31 -0.78
C TRP A 240 4.52 32.33 -0.72
N VAL A 241 5.15 31.27 -1.24
CA VAL A 241 6.60 31.09 -1.22
C VAL A 241 7.19 31.23 -2.63
N TYR A 242 8.39 31.79 -2.74
CA TYR A 242 9.00 32.00 -4.06
C TYR A 242 9.49 30.69 -4.68
N ALA A 243 9.29 30.51 -5.98
CA ALA A 243 10.01 29.49 -6.75
C ALA A 243 11.34 30.09 -7.22
N GLN A 244 12.46 29.62 -6.65
CA GLN A 244 13.79 30.12 -6.99
C GLN A 244 14.23 29.57 -8.35
N PRO A 245 14.52 30.42 -9.35
CA PRO A 245 15.08 29.98 -10.62
C PRO A 245 16.51 29.49 -10.40
N GLN A 246 16.85 28.35 -11.00
CA GLN A 246 18.19 27.76 -10.89
C GLN A 246 18.89 27.71 -12.25
N PRO A 247 20.21 27.93 -12.30
CA PRO A 247 20.95 27.73 -13.53
C PRO A 247 20.82 26.28 -14.05
N GLY A 248 20.65 26.12 -15.35
CA GLY A 248 20.46 24.86 -16.07
C GLY A 248 19.03 24.35 -16.10
N CYS A 249 18.13 24.95 -15.31
CA CYS A 249 16.87 24.31 -15.00
C CYS A 249 15.66 25.01 -15.63
N ALA A 250 14.69 24.24 -16.10
CA ALA A 250 13.32 24.71 -16.29
C ALA A 250 12.51 24.46 -15.02
N ILE A 251 11.59 25.37 -14.69
CA ILE A 251 10.49 25.10 -13.76
C ILE A 251 9.39 24.43 -14.60
N VAL A 252 8.95 23.26 -14.19
CA VAL A 252 7.86 22.53 -14.83
C VAL A 252 6.69 22.43 -13.87
N ASN A 253 5.48 22.65 -14.37
CA ASN A 253 4.26 22.44 -13.59
C ASN A 253 3.14 21.76 -14.36
N LEU A 254 2.27 21.06 -13.63
CA LEU A 254 1.09 20.42 -14.17
C LEU A 254 -0.14 21.31 -14.11
N GLY A 255 -0.96 21.24 -15.14
CA GLY A 255 -2.19 22.01 -15.27
C GLY A 255 -3.45 21.21 -14.94
N ASP A 256 -4.57 21.90 -15.00
CA ASP A 256 -5.91 21.41 -14.69
C ASP A 256 -6.28 20.18 -15.52
N ALA A 257 -5.85 20.07 -16.79
CA ALA A 257 -6.16 18.90 -17.62
C ALA A 257 -5.60 17.59 -17.05
N MET A 258 -4.41 17.64 -16.43
CA MET A 258 -3.83 16.47 -15.74
C MET A 258 -4.67 16.06 -14.52
N VAL A 259 -5.27 17.03 -13.82
CA VAL A 259 -6.17 16.75 -12.69
C VAL A 259 -7.43 16.04 -13.18
N GLU A 260 -8.04 16.53 -14.26
CA GLU A 260 -9.25 15.92 -14.84
C GLU A 260 -8.97 14.48 -15.31
N TRP A 261 -7.90 14.28 -16.09
CA TRP A 261 -7.55 12.95 -16.61
C TRP A 261 -7.20 11.94 -15.52
N THR A 262 -6.54 12.38 -14.45
CA THR A 262 -6.02 11.49 -13.40
C THR A 262 -6.89 11.45 -12.16
N ALA A 263 -8.17 11.85 -12.26
CA ALA A 263 -9.09 11.79 -11.13
C ALA A 263 -8.60 12.56 -9.89
N GLY A 264 -7.76 13.58 -10.10
CA GLY A 264 -7.11 14.35 -9.06
C GLY A 264 -5.88 13.72 -8.43
N ILE A 265 -5.33 12.60 -8.91
CA ILE A 265 -4.07 12.03 -8.39
C ILE A 265 -2.93 13.03 -8.57
N LEU A 266 -2.76 13.55 -9.80
CA LEU A 266 -1.79 14.60 -10.08
C LEU A 266 -2.35 15.96 -9.63
N ARG A 267 -1.46 16.86 -9.21
CA ARG A 267 -1.84 18.15 -8.64
C ARG A 267 -1.59 19.28 -9.63
N SER A 268 -2.59 20.15 -9.81
CA SER A 268 -2.40 21.49 -10.37
C SER A 268 -2.42 22.50 -9.24
N ASN A 269 -1.27 23.08 -8.94
CA ASN A 269 -1.11 23.99 -7.81
C ASN A 269 -1.22 25.45 -8.24
N MET A 270 -1.88 26.24 -7.40
CA MET A 270 -2.01 27.67 -7.61
C MET A 270 -0.66 28.37 -7.50
N HIS A 271 -0.43 29.29 -8.43
CA HIS A 271 0.74 30.13 -8.45
C HIS A 271 0.38 31.55 -8.91
N ARG A 272 1.20 32.52 -8.55
CA ARG A 272 1.06 33.93 -8.96
C ARG A 272 2.40 34.50 -9.36
N VAL A 273 2.41 35.59 -10.12
CA VAL A 273 3.63 36.34 -10.39
C VAL A 273 3.56 37.70 -9.70
N THR A 274 4.50 37.96 -8.82
CA THR A 274 4.67 39.22 -8.08
C THR A 274 6.01 39.87 -8.42
N PHE A 275 6.43 40.87 -7.64
CA PHE A 275 7.75 41.49 -7.75
C PHE A 275 8.89 40.48 -7.47
N ALA A 276 9.99 40.61 -8.19
CA ALA A 276 11.20 39.84 -7.93
C ALA A 276 11.82 40.24 -6.57
N PRO A 277 12.43 39.32 -5.81
CA PRO A 277 12.92 39.60 -4.46
C PRO A 277 14.22 40.43 -4.46
N GLY A 278 14.41 41.24 -3.42
CA GLY A 278 15.64 42.02 -3.21
C GLY A 278 16.01 42.95 -4.37
N GLU A 279 17.30 43.00 -4.71
CA GLU A 279 17.82 43.84 -5.80
C GLU A 279 17.30 43.45 -7.19
N GLN A 280 16.83 42.22 -7.36
CA GLN A 280 16.21 41.78 -8.62
C GLN A 280 14.94 42.57 -8.95
N SER A 281 14.27 43.16 -7.95
CA SER A 281 13.07 43.99 -8.13
C SER A 281 13.28 45.21 -9.05
N LYS A 282 14.53 45.67 -9.20
CA LYS A 282 14.91 46.83 -10.02
C LYS A 282 15.14 46.49 -11.49
N MET A 283 15.03 45.22 -11.86
CA MET A 283 15.37 44.71 -13.20
C MET A 283 14.11 44.27 -13.96
N THR A 284 14.12 44.45 -15.28
CA THR A 284 13.06 43.92 -16.15
C THR A 284 13.14 42.39 -16.16
N ARG A 285 12.02 41.73 -15.89
CA ARG A 285 11.92 40.26 -15.88
C ARG A 285 11.33 39.77 -17.19
N TYR A 286 12.10 38.97 -17.91
CA TYR A 286 11.62 38.18 -19.04
C TYR A 286 11.37 36.74 -18.62
N SER A 287 10.38 36.09 -19.23
CA SER A 287 10.11 34.67 -19.04
C SER A 287 9.59 34.03 -20.30
N LEU A 288 9.83 32.74 -20.44
CA LEU A 288 9.41 31.94 -21.57
C LEU A 288 8.61 30.76 -21.03
N ALA A 289 7.33 30.67 -21.35
CA ALA A 289 6.47 29.57 -20.92
C ALA A 289 5.95 28.84 -22.16
N TYR A 290 6.31 27.56 -22.29
CA TYR A 290 5.68 26.67 -23.25
C TYR A 290 4.49 26.00 -22.57
N LEU A 291 3.28 26.38 -22.99
CA LEU A 291 2.01 26.03 -22.36
C LEU A 291 1.35 24.93 -23.19
N VAL A 292 1.49 23.68 -22.75
CA VAL A 292 0.95 22.52 -23.47
C VAL A 292 -0.53 22.36 -23.15
N ARG A 293 -1.34 22.14 -24.18
CA ARG A 293 -2.78 21.92 -24.08
C ARG A 293 -3.21 20.68 -24.85
N PRO A 294 -4.29 20.02 -24.41
CA PRO A 294 -4.90 18.95 -25.19
C PRO A 294 -5.33 19.43 -26.58
N PHE A 295 -5.41 18.51 -27.55
CA PHE A 295 -6.02 18.84 -28.85
C PHE A 295 -7.52 19.11 -28.68
N ALA A 296 -8.12 19.90 -29.58
CA ALA A 296 -9.47 20.46 -29.41
C ALA A 296 -10.56 19.40 -29.11
N GLU A 297 -10.54 18.25 -29.79
CA GLU A 297 -11.50 17.16 -29.59
C GLU A 297 -11.06 16.14 -28.52
N ALA A 298 -9.98 16.39 -27.77
CA ALA A 298 -9.48 15.44 -26.78
C ALA A 298 -10.54 15.26 -25.69
N PRO A 299 -10.86 14.02 -25.30
CA PRO A 299 -11.83 13.79 -24.25
C PRO A 299 -11.27 14.29 -22.91
N MET A 300 -12.06 15.09 -22.19
CA MET A 300 -11.70 15.57 -20.85
C MET A 300 -12.24 14.66 -19.75
N LYS A 301 -12.49 13.39 -20.09
CA LYS A 301 -12.95 12.34 -19.18
C LYS A 301 -11.76 11.70 -18.45
N ARG A 302 -12.03 11.04 -17.32
CA ARG A 302 -11.01 10.31 -16.56
C ARG A 302 -10.42 9.18 -17.40
N LEU A 303 -9.12 8.94 -17.25
CA LEU A 303 -8.39 7.85 -17.91
C LEU A 303 -8.37 6.58 -17.05
N ALA A 304 -9.48 6.29 -16.37
CA ALA A 304 -9.64 5.13 -15.48
C ALA A 304 -9.86 3.82 -16.26
N GLY A 305 -9.58 2.69 -15.59
CA GLY A 305 -9.79 1.33 -16.12
C GLY A 305 -8.49 0.56 -16.39
N GLY A 306 -8.61 -0.76 -16.59
CA GLY A 306 -7.45 -1.65 -16.71
C GLY A 306 -6.64 -1.73 -15.41
N GLU A 307 -5.32 -1.66 -15.51
CA GLU A 307 -4.40 -1.65 -14.34
C GLU A 307 -4.05 -0.23 -13.84
N SER A 308 -4.69 0.81 -14.41
CA SER A 308 -4.45 2.21 -14.08
C SER A 308 -4.70 2.48 -12.60
N LEU A 309 -3.83 3.29 -11.97
CA LEU A 309 -4.01 3.77 -10.60
C LEU A 309 -5.14 4.81 -10.47
N ILE A 310 -5.73 5.23 -11.59
CA ILE A 310 -6.79 6.25 -11.64
C ILE A 310 -8.12 5.59 -11.23
N PRO A 311 -8.75 6.01 -10.12
CA PRO A 311 -9.96 5.36 -9.60
C PRO A 311 -11.11 5.41 -10.61
N PRO A 312 -11.95 4.37 -10.64
CA PRO A 312 -13.18 4.37 -11.45
C PRO A 312 -14.16 5.43 -10.95
N ILE A 313 -15.19 5.69 -11.76
CA ILE A 313 -16.30 6.58 -11.37
C ILE A 313 -17.08 5.90 -10.24
N GLU A 314 -17.26 6.59 -9.12
CA GLU A 314 -18.01 6.10 -7.96
C GLU A 314 -19.53 6.22 -8.19
N GLU A 315 -20.34 5.45 -7.47
CA GLU A 315 -21.81 5.45 -7.64
C GLU A 315 -22.39 6.85 -7.33
N GLY A 316 -23.03 7.46 -8.34
CA GLY A 316 -23.59 8.82 -8.24
C GLY A 316 -22.65 9.95 -8.73
N GLU A 317 -21.39 9.65 -9.07
CA GLU A 317 -20.52 10.59 -9.80
C GLU A 317 -20.80 10.54 -11.31
N GLU A 318 -20.76 11.70 -11.99
CA GLU A 318 -20.73 11.76 -13.45
C GLU A 318 -19.36 12.23 -13.93
N ASP A 319 -18.78 11.52 -14.90
CA ASP A 319 -17.55 11.95 -15.56
C ASP A 319 -17.80 13.13 -16.51
N ASN A 320 -16.73 13.85 -16.82
CA ASN A 320 -16.77 14.98 -17.73
C ASN A 320 -17.02 14.51 -19.17
N LYS A 321 -18.14 14.97 -19.74
CA LYS A 321 -18.59 14.63 -21.10
C LYS A 321 -18.08 15.59 -22.18
N MET A 322 -17.38 16.66 -21.79
CA MET A 322 -16.86 17.68 -22.72
C MET A 322 -15.57 17.20 -23.41
N ASN A 323 -15.34 17.72 -24.61
CA ASN A 323 -13.99 17.75 -25.17
C ASN A 323 -13.18 18.94 -24.63
N ALA A 324 -11.89 18.99 -24.93
CA ALA A 324 -11.00 20.03 -24.44
C ALA A 324 -11.45 21.44 -24.85
N CYS A 325 -11.89 21.65 -26.10
CA CYS A 325 -12.35 22.97 -26.57
C CYS A 325 -13.57 23.49 -25.78
N GLU A 326 -14.55 22.62 -25.55
CA GLU A 326 -15.74 22.92 -24.74
C GLU A 326 -15.38 23.19 -23.28
N TRP A 327 -14.53 22.34 -22.71
CA TRP A 327 -14.09 22.44 -21.32
C TRP A 327 -13.27 23.70 -21.05
N GLU A 328 -12.34 24.05 -21.95
CA GLU A 328 -11.55 25.29 -21.87
C GLU A 328 -12.45 26.52 -21.95
N SER A 329 -13.44 26.51 -22.84
CA SER A 329 -14.44 27.58 -22.96
C SER A 329 -15.26 27.72 -21.68
N HIS A 330 -15.71 26.60 -21.10
CA HIS A 330 -16.43 26.58 -19.84
C HIS A 330 -15.60 27.15 -18.68
N LYS A 331 -14.34 26.73 -18.54
CA LYS A 331 -13.39 27.26 -17.54
C LYS A 331 -13.14 28.76 -17.73
N ALA A 332 -12.91 29.21 -18.97
CA ALA A 332 -12.68 30.62 -19.27
C ALA A 332 -13.90 31.50 -18.88
N VAL A 333 -15.11 31.04 -19.14
CA VAL A 333 -16.35 31.74 -18.73
C VAL A 333 -16.54 31.73 -17.22
N ALA A 334 -16.25 30.60 -16.55
CA ALA A 334 -16.36 30.47 -15.10
C ALA A 334 -15.40 31.42 -14.36
N ILE A 335 -14.15 31.51 -14.82
CA ILE A 335 -13.14 32.45 -14.32
C ILE A 335 -13.60 33.90 -14.54
N LYS A 336 -14.06 34.25 -15.76
CA LYS A 336 -14.50 35.62 -16.08
C LYS A 336 -15.73 36.07 -15.29
N SER A 337 -16.62 35.13 -14.96
CA SER A 337 -17.85 35.41 -14.19
C SER A 337 -17.65 35.37 -12.67
N GLY A 338 -16.44 35.10 -12.18
CA GLY A 338 -16.14 34.97 -10.75
C GLY A 338 -16.83 33.78 -10.06
N ARG A 339 -17.34 32.82 -10.86
CA ARG A 339 -18.02 31.61 -10.38
C ARG A 339 -17.04 30.48 -10.05
N ASP A 340 -15.85 30.50 -10.66
CA ASP A 340 -14.73 29.64 -10.31
C ASP A 340 -13.65 30.50 -9.67
N ASN A 341 -13.48 30.38 -8.35
CA ASN A 341 -12.30 30.92 -7.68
C ASN A 341 -11.21 29.89 -7.93
N ALA A 342 -10.25 30.21 -8.81
CA ALA A 342 -9.06 29.37 -8.99
C ALA A 342 -8.57 28.94 -7.61
N ARG A 343 -8.27 27.64 -7.44
CA ARG A 343 -7.77 27.00 -6.22
C ARG A 343 -6.88 25.85 -6.64
N SER A 344 -5.88 25.51 -5.84
CA SER A 344 -5.10 24.29 -6.04
C SER A 344 -6.03 23.08 -6.02
N ARG A 345 -5.89 22.17 -7.00
CA ARG A 345 -6.69 20.95 -7.13
C ARG A 345 -5.78 19.74 -7.31
N GLY A 346 -6.29 18.57 -6.92
CA GLY A 346 -5.58 17.30 -7.02
C GLY A 346 -4.61 17.03 -5.87
N GLY A 347 -3.71 16.06 -6.07
CA GLY A 347 -2.98 15.41 -4.98
C GLY A 347 -3.88 14.48 -4.15
N ARG A 348 -4.93 13.91 -4.76
CA ARG A 348 -5.73 12.82 -4.21
C ARG A 348 -4.76 11.73 -3.78
N GLU A 349 -4.90 11.29 -2.53
CA GLU A 349 -4.20 10.09 -2.10
C GLU A 349 -4.61 8.97 -3.04
N ILE A 350 -3.62 8.35 -3.66
CA ILE A 350 -3.88 7.11 -4.36
C ILE A 350 -4.22 6.15 -3.23
N LYS A 351 -5.50 5.76 -3.14
CA LYS A 351 -5.86 4.51 -2.50
C LYS A 351 -5.21 3.46 -3.38
N LEU A 352 -3.96 3.15 -3.09
CA LEU A 352 -3.22 2.16 -3.83
C LEU A 352 -3.96 0.86 -3.49
N ASP A 353 -4.76 0.37 -4.43
CA ASP A 353 -5.02 -1.06 -4.48
C ASP A 353 -3.66 -1.72 -4.62
N GLY A 354 -3.26 -2.39 -3.55
CA GLY A 354 -2.30 -3.48 -3.59
C GLY A 354 -0.88 -3.41 -4.18
N LYS A 355 -0.25 -2.33 -4.68
CA LYS A 355 1.13 -2.49 -5.23
C LYS A 355 2.22 -1.50 -4.80
N LYS A 356 3.00 -1.92 -3.78
CA LYS A 356 4.39 -1.54 -3.47
C LYS A 356 5.27 -2.52 -4.25
N ASP A 357 6.41 -2.09 -4.77
CA ASP A 357 7.41 -3.04 -5.28
C ASP A 357 7.67 -4.10 -4.20
N PHE A 358 7.31 -5.34 -4.50
CA PHE A 358 7.40 -6.48 -3.61
C PHE A 358 8.87 -6.90 -3.62
N VAL A 359 9.62 -6.30 -2.69
CA VAL A 359 10.92 -6.82 -2.26
C VAL A 359 12.07 -6.64 -3.29
N SER A 360 12.06 -5.59 -4.12
CA SER A 360 13.26 -5.26 -4.92
C SER A 360 14.39 -4.71 -4.02
N GLY A 361 15.60 -5.28 -4.14
CA GLY A 361 16.78 -4.84 -3.38
C GLY A 361 16.89 -5.32 -1.93
N PHE A 362 16.24 -6.45 -1.58
CA PHE A 362 16.35 -7.03 -0.23
C PHE A 362 17.82 -7.28 0.18
N THR A 363 18.21 -6.69 1.30
CA THR A 363 19.55 -6.84 1.88
C THR A 363 19.41 -7.26 3.34
N ILE A 364 19.73 -8.51 3.62
CA ILE A 364 19.76 -8.99 4.99
C ILE A 364 20.80 -8.22 5.81
N GLY A 365 20.41 -7.74 6.99
CA GLY A 365 21.26 -6.88 7.83
C GLY A 365 20.98 -5.38 7.72
N ALA A 366 20.22 -4.93 6.71
CA ALA A 366 19.78 -3.55 6.59
C ALA A 366 18.34 -3.40 7.09
N VAL A 367 18.15 -2.80 8.27
CA VAL A 367 16.84 -2.68 8.93
C VAL A 367 15.76 -2.13 8.01
N LYS A 368 16.05 -1.02 7.30
CA LYS A 368 15.09 -0.40 6.37
C LYS A 368 14.69 -1.33 5.22
N SER A 369 15.61 -2.17 4.74
CA SER A 369 15.31 -3.13 3.68
C SER A 369 14.35 -4.22 4.16
N ILE A 370 14.56 -4.72 5.38
CA ILE A 370 13.69 -5.74 6.00
C ILE A 370 12.30 -5.16 6.29
N ILE A 371 12.23 -3.93 6.81
CA ILE A 371 10.95 -3.21 7.02
C ILE A 371 10.21 -3.05 5.70
N ASN A 372 10.88 -2.60 4.64
CA ASN A 372 10.24 -2.44 3.33
C ASN A 372 9.70 -3.79 2.80
N ALA A 373 10.48 -4.87 2.91
CA ALA A 373 10.05 -6.19 2.47
C ALA A 373 8.83 -6.69 3.26
N ALA A 374 8.85 -6.58 4.59
CA ALA A 374 7.71 -6.91 5.44
C ALA A 374 6.48 -6.06 5.10
N SER A 375 6.70 -4.78 4.78
CA SER A 375 5.65 -3.82 4.47
C SER A 375 5.01 -4.05 3.10
N SER A 376 5.77 -4.55 2.13
CA SER A 376 5.24 -5.02 0.86
C SER A 376 4.49 -6.33 1.05
N ALA A 377 5.05 -7.32 1.75
CA ALA A 377 4.39 -8.60 2.02
C ALA A 377 3.06 -8.45 2.77
N ALA A 378 3.03 -7.63 3.82
CA ALA A 378 1.82 -7.35 4.59
C ALA A 378 0.73 -6.71 3.73
N TYR A 379 1.13 -5.92 2.75
CA TYR A 379 0.21 -5.32 1.81
C TYR A 379 -0.29 -6.31 0.76
N GLY A 380 0.57 -7.17 0.20
CA GLY A 380 0.16 -8.28 -0.65
C GLY A 380 -0.89 -9.16 0.03
N MET A 381 -0.69 -9.44 1.32
CA MET A 381 -1.65 -10.16 2.16
C MET A 381 -2.98 -9.41 2.26
N MET A 382 -2.96 -8.10 2.55
CA MET A 382 -4.19 -7.31 2.73
C MET A 382 -5.00 -7.06 1.45
N ILE A 383 -4.44 -7.30 0.25
CA ILE A 383 -5.22 -7.28 -1.01
C ILE A 383 -6.31 -8.35 -1.01
N HIS A 384 -6.07 -9.47 -0.31
CA HIS A 384 -7.02 -10.57 -0.22
C HIS A 384 -8.07 -10.37 0.88
N TYR A 385 -7.96 -9.28 1.65
CA TYR A 385 -8.88 -8.97 2.75
C TYR A 385 -9.89 -7.89 2.34
N SER A 386 -11.16 -8.28 2.18
CA SER A 386 -12.27 -7.37 1.90
C SER A 386 -13.09 -7.01 3.15
N GLY A 387 -12.77 -7.55 4.33
CA GLY A 387 -13.60 -7.41 5.52
C GLY A 387 -13.74 -5.98 6.08
N ASN A 388 -12.97 -5.02 5.57
CA ASN A 388 -13.10 -3.59 5.88
C ASN A 388 -14.01 -2.82 4.87
N GLU A 389 -14.46 -3.48 3.80
CA GLU A 389 -15.36 -2.90 2.81
C GLU A 389 -16.81 -2.88 3.29
N THR A 390 -17.60 -1.98 2.72
CA THR A 390 -19.01 -1.86 3.09
C THR A 390 -19.79 -3.07 2.61
N GLY A 391 -20.43 -3.79 3.55
CA GLY A 391 -21.25 -4.97 3.27
C GLY A 391 -20.54 -6.30 3.56
N GLU A 392 -19.23 -6.26 3.81
CA GLU A 392 -18.42 -7.43 4.16
C GLU A 392 -18.41 -7.70 5.68
N ILE A 393 -17.82 -8.83 6.08
CA ILE A 393 -17.75 -9.27 7.48
C ILE A 393 -16.32 -9.09 8.01
N PRO A 394 -16.08 -8.14 8.94
CA PRO A 394 -14.75 -7.91 9.50
C PRO A 394 -14.13 -9.17 10.09
N GLY A 395 -12.85 -9.40 9.78
CA GLY A 395 -12.09 -10.55 10.26
C GLY A 395 -12.38 -11.90 9.59
N LYS A 396 -13.38 -11.99 8.71
CA LYS A 396 -13.64 -13.22 7.97
C LYS A 396 -12.87 -13.21 6.65
N ILE A 397 -12.19 -14.30 6.33
CA ILE A 397 -11.63 -14.55 5.00
C ILE A 397 -12.63 -15.39 4.17
N PRO A 398 -12.76 -15.17 2.85
CA PRO A 398 -13.58 -16.05 2.02
C PRO A 398 -13.12 -17.51 2.12
N ASN A 399 -14.07 -18.43 2.33
CA ASN A 399 -13.86 -19.89 2.42
C ASN A 399 -13.07 -20.41 3.64
N THR A 400 -12.56 -19.55 4.51
CA THR A 400 -11.77 -19.95 5.69
C THR A 400 -11.96 -18.95 6.84
N TRP A 401 -12.14 -19.43 8.06
CA TRP A 401 -12.40 -18.56 9.22
C TRP A 401 -11.17 -18.41 10.12
N TRP A 402 -10.44 -19.50 10.37
CA TRP A 402 -9.25 -19.48 11.24
C TRP A 402 -8.10 -18.64 10.67
N GLU A 403 -7.96 -18.60 9.33
CA GLU A 403 -6.92 -17.78 8.69
C GLU A 403 -7.09 -16.29 8.95
N GLY A 404 -8.30 -15.82 9.28
CA GLY A 404 -8.50 -14.44 9.75
C GLY A 404 -7.75 -14.17 11.05
N GLY A 405 -7.81 -15.10 12.01
CA GLY A 405 -7.04 -15.04 13.25
C GLY A 405 -5.53 -15.10 13.00
N ALA A 406 -5.09 -16.01 12.12
CA ALA A 406 -3.68 -16.11 11.74
C ALA A 406 -3.16 -14.84 11.04
N MET A 407 -3.94 -14.26 10.12
CA MET A 407 -3.64 -13.01 9.42
C MET A 407 -3.47 -11.85 10.41
N PHE A 408 -4.39 -11.71 11.35
CA PHE A 408 -4.30 -10.66 12.35
C PHE A 408 -3.15 -10.86 13.34
N MET A 409 -2.84 -12.11 13.71
CA MET A 409 -1.63 -12.40 14.48
C MET A 409 -0.36 -11.90 13.75
N ALA A 410 -0.23 -12.23 12.45
CA ALA A 410 0.89 -11.78 11.62
C ALA A 410 0.96 -10.24 11.53
N LEU A 411 -0.20 -9.55 11.43
CA LEU A 411 -0.27 -8.09 11.38
C LEU A 411 0.08 -7.41 12.71
N ILE A 412 -0.27 -8.02 13.84
CA ILE A 412 0.13 -7.53 15.17
C ILE A 412 1.65 -7.60 15.31
N GLU A 413 2.26 -8.72 14.92
CA GLU A 413 3.71 -8.89 14.96
C GLU A 413 4.40 -7.93 13.98
N TYR A 414 3.88 -7.81 12.76
CA TYR A 414 4.32 -6.83 11.78
C TYR A 414 4.32 -5.40 12.34
N TRP A 415 3.20 -4.95 12.91
CA TRP A 415 3.08 -3.62 13.51
C TRP A 415 4.15 -3.41 14.59
N TYR A 416 4.30 -4.38 15.49
CA TYR A 416 5.20 -4.26 16.62
C TYR A 416 6.67 -4.10 16.18
N TYR A 417 7.11 -4.90 15.21
CA TYR A 417 8.52 -4.90 14.78
C TYR A 417 8.85 -3.84 13.73
N THR A 418 7.88 -3.33 12.98
CA THR A 418 8.10 -2.28 11.97
C THR A 418 7.73 -0.88 12.44
N GLY A 419 6.83 -0.78 13.42
CA GLY A 419 6.19 0.47 13.83
C GLY A 419 5.12 0.97 12.86
N ASP A 420 4.76 0.20 11.83
CA ASP A 420 3.76 0.58 10.84
C ASP A 420 2.34 0.29 11.37
N THR A 421 1.54 1.35 11.52
CA THR A 421 0.17 1.30 12.05
C THR A 421 -0.91 1.15 10.97
N THR A 422 -0.54 0.97 9.70
CA THR A 422 -1.45 1.04 8.54
C THR A 422 -2.69 0.16 8.71
N TYR A 423 -2.55 -1.05 9.27
CA TYR A 423 -3.65 -2.04 9.36
C TYR A 423 -4.22 -2.21 10.77
N ASN A 424 -3.82 -1.36 11.73
CA ASN A 424 -4.22 -1.55 13.13
C ASN A 424 -5.74 -1.43 13.31
N SER A 425 -6.42 -0.63 12.48
CA SER A 425 -7.86 -0.44 12.58
C SER A 425 -8.63 -1.69 12.16
N GLU A 426 -8.15 -2.35 11.11
CA GLU A 426 -8.70 -3.57 10.52
C GLU A 426 -8.50 -4.74 11.49
N VAL A 427 -7.30 -4.87 12.06
CA VAL A 427 -6.99 -5.85 13.11
C VAL A 427 -7.92 -5.67 14.31
N SER A 428 -8.02 -4.44 14.82
CA SER A 428 -8.86 -4.14 15.99
C SER A 428 -10.32 -4.46 15.73
N THR A 429 -10.84 -4.03 14.57
CA THR A 429 -12.24 -4.25 14.19
C THR A 429 -12.53 -5.73 13.98
N GLY A 430 -11.65 -6.44 13.27
CA GLY A 430 -11.84 -7.84 12.94
C GLY A 430 -11.77 -8.77 14.15
N LEU A 431 -10.78 -8.58 15.04
CA LEU A 431 -10.68 -9.36 16.29
C LEU A 431 -11.91 -9.14 17.18
N GLN A 432 -12.35 -7.89 17.36
CA GLN A 432 -13.54 -7.60 18.17
C GLN A 432 -14.83 -8.12 17.52
N TRP A 433 -14.94 -8.05 16.20
CA TRP A 433 -16.13 -8.53 15.48
C TRP A 433 -16.31 -10.05 15.61
N GLN A 434 -15.21 -10.79 15.53
CA GLN A 434 -15.24 -12.26 15.59
C GLN A 434 -15.27 -12.80 17.02
N ALA A 435 -15.18 -11.94 18.03
CA ALA A 435 -15.08 -12.32 19.44
C ALA A 435 -16.23 -13.19 19.98
N GLY A 436 -17.41 -13.15 19.36
CA GLY A 436 -18.60 -13.81 19.89
C GLY A 436 -18.93 -13.28 21.28
N ASP A 437 -19.12 -14.20 22.23
CA ASP A 437 -19.36 -13.87 23.65
C ASP A 437 -18.06 -13.77 24.45
N GLY A 438 -16.96 -13.40 23.80
CA GLY A 438 -15.64 -13.21 24.41
C GLY A 438 -14.74 -14.46 24.38
N ASP A 439 -15.10 -15.45 23.56
CA ASP A 439 -14.47 -16.77 23.48
C ASP A 439 -14.14 -17.21 22.05
N TYR A 440 -14.39 -16.36 21.05
CA TYR A 440 -14.29 -16.70 19.63
C TYR A 440 -15.15 -17.90 19.21
N MET A 441 -16.37 -18.02 19.77
CA MET A 441 -17.40 -18.95 19.31
C MET A 441 -18.60 -18.20 18.68
N PRO A 442 -18.41 -17.37 17.63
CA PRO A 442 -19.50 -16.58 17.06
C PRO A 442 -20.61 -17.46 16.49
N SER A 443 -21.87 -17.12 16.79
CA SER A 443 -23.05 -17.93 16.41
C SER A 443 -23.20 -18.21 14.91
N ASN A 444 -22.58 -17.38 14.06
CA ASN A 444 -22.63 -17.54 12.60
C ASN A 444 -21.74 -18.67 12.07
N TYR A 445 -20.71 -19.07 12.82
CA TYR A 445 -19.71 -20.04 12.39
C TYR A 445 -19.54 -21.21 13.36
N SER A 446 -19.99 -21.04 14.59
CA SER A 446 -19.74 -21.99 15.68
C SER A 446 -20.22 -23.42 15.39
N SER A 447 -21.13 -23.65 14.46
CA SER A 447 -21.66 -24.99 14.13
C SER A 447 -20.75 -25.88 13.26
N TYR A 448 -19.62 -25.37 12.76
CA TYR A 448 -18.73 -26.12 11.86
C TYR A 448 -17.22 -25.84 12.05
N ILE A 449 -16.83 -25.25 13.18
CA ILE A 449 -15.43 -24.93 13.49
C ILE A 449 -14.79 -25.99 14.39
N GLY A 450 -13.52 -26.28 14.15
CA GLY A 450 -12.68 -27.11 15.00
C GLY A 450 -12.10 -26.34 16.19
N ASN A 451 -11.42 -27.09 17.07
CA ASN A 451 -10.71 -26.48 18.21
C ASN A 451 -9.48 -25.68 17.75
N ASP A 452 -8.80 -26.14 16.70
CA ASP A 452 -7.72 -25.43 16.04
C ASP A 452 -8.18 -24.10 15.42
N ASP A 453 -9.36 -24.08 14.78
CA ASP A 453 -9.91 -22.84 14.23
C ASP A 453 -10.06 -21.75 15.31
N GLN A 454 -10.73 -22.09 16.42
CA GLN A 454 -10.92 -21.21 17.57
C GLN A 454 -9.56 -20.82 18.21
N MET A 455 -8.63 -21.77 18.26
CA MET A 455 -7.33 -21.60 18.90
C MET A 455 -6.52 -20.49 18.24
N PHE A 456 -6.51 -20.39 16.90
CA PHE A 456 -5.75 -19.36 16.19
C PHE A 456 -6.21 -17.93 16.54
N TRP A 457 -7.51 -17.72 16.75
CA TRP A 457 -8.03 -16.43 17.23
C TRP A 457 -7.60 -16.13 18.67
N GLY A 458 -7.58 -17.16 19.52
CA GLY A 458 -7.03 -17.08 20.88
C GLY A 458 -5.54 -16.72 20.90
N LEU A 459 -4.73 -17.31 20.00
CA LEU A 459 -3.31 -16.95 19.87
C LEU A 459 -3.12 -15.52 19.38
N ALA A 460 -3.93 -15.06 18.44
CA ALA A 460 -3.88 -13.68 17.97
C ALA A 460 -4.17 -12.68 19.11
N ALA A 461 -5.20 -12.95 19.91
CA ALA A 461 -5.52 -12.15 21.09
C ALA A 461 -4.42 -12.22 22.16
N MET A 462 -3.85 -13.40 22.39
CA MET A 462 -2.71 -13.55 23.31
C MET A 462 -1.48 -12.77 22.83
N THR A 463 -1.22 -12.75 21.51
CA THR A 463 -0.12 -11.97 20.89
C THR A 463 -0.38 -10.47 21.03
N ALA A 464 -1.62 -10.02 20.83
CA ALA A 464 -2.02 -8.64 21.05
C ALA A 464 -1.75 -8.19 22.51
N ALA A 465 -2.10 -9.02 23.49
CA ALA A 465 -1.81 -8.74 24.90
C ALA A 465 -0.30 -8.69 25.21
N GLU A 466 0.47 -9.63 24.65
CA GLU A 466 1.92 -9.75 24.86
C GLU A 466 2.76 -8.65 24.19
N LEU A 467 2.27 -8.07 23.11
CA LEU A 467 2.94 -7.00 22.37
C LEU A 467 2.36 -5.61 22.66
N ASN A 468 1.45 -5.49 23.65
CA ASN A 468 0.75 -4.25 23.99
C ASN A 468 0.07 -3.60 22.77
N PHE A 469 -0.58 -4.42 21.94
CA PHE A 469 -1.39 -3.91 20.84
C PHE A 469 -2.52 -3.02 21.40
N PRO A 470 -2.86 -1.89 20.76
CA PRO A 470 -3.83 -0.93 21.30
C PRO A 470 -5.16 -1.58 21.68
N GLU A 471 -5.64 -1.30 22.90
CA GLU A 471 -6.94 -1.77 23.39
C GLU A 471 -8.11 -1.03 22.72
N VAL A 472 -9.25 -1.70 22.59
CA VAL A 472 -10.47 -1.12 22.00
C VAL A 472 -11.42 -0.66 23.11
N LEU A 473 -11.72 0.63 23.14
CA LEU A 473 -12.61 1.20 24.17
C LEU A 473 -14.02 0.60 24.06
N GLY A 474 -14.47 -0.07 25.13
CA GLY A 474 -15.79 -0.70 25.20
C GLY A 474 -15.88 -2.07 24.54
N GLY A 475 -14.78 -2.61 24.00
CA GLY A 475 -14.68 -3.99 23.54
C GLY A 475 -14.15 -4.93 24.63
N TYR A 476 -13.93 -6.19 24.27
CA TYR A 476 -13.23 -7.15 25.12
C TYR A 476 -11.74 -6.84 25.14
N SER A 477 -11.08 -7.01 26.27
CA SER A 477 -9.61 -6.95 26.31
C SER A 477 -8.98 -8.13 25.58
N TRP A 478 -7.79 -7.93 25.03
CA TRP A 478 -7.05 -9.00 24.34
C TRP A 478 -6.77 -10.20 25.24
N LEU A 479 -6.39 -9.95 26.50
CA LEU A 479 -6.17 -11.02 27.48
C LEU A 479 -7.46 -11.76 27.83
N SER A 480 -8.60 -11.08 28.04
CA SER A 480 -9.86 -11.77 28.33
C SER A 480 -10.31 -12.67 27.17
N LEU A 481 -10.10 -12.25 25.92
CA LEU A 481 -10.40 -13.08 24.74
C LEU A 481 -9.55 -14.35 24.69
N ALA A 482 -8.25 -14.24 25.00
CA ALA A 482 -7.36 -15.40 25.11
C ALA A 482 -7.78 -16.34 26.25
N GLN A 483 -8.20 -15.78 27.41
CA GLN A 483 -8.73 -16.54 28.54
C GLN A 483 -10.04 -17.27 28.17
N GLY A 484 -10.93 -16.62 27.41
CA GLY A 484 -12.19 -17.22 26.95
C GLY A 484 -11.98 -18.45 26.06
N VAL A 485 -11.06 -18.36 25.09
CA VAL A 485 -10.69 -19.51 24.25
C VAL A 485 -10.11 -20.65 25.08
N TYR A 486 -9.16 -20.34 25.97
CA TYR A 486 -8.59 -21.35 26.85
C TYR A 486 -9.67 -22.04 27.72
N ASN A 487 -10.53 -21.26 28.36
CA ASN A 487 -11.55 -21.75 29.28
C ASN A 487 -12.58 -22.65 28.58
N THR A 488 -12.98 -22.29 27.36
CA THR A 488 -13.90 -23.12 26.55
C THR A 488 -13.22 -24.38 26.02
N GLN A 489 -11.94 -24.34 25.64
CA GLN A 489 -11.21 -25.52 25.18
C GLN A 489 -10.94 -26.53 26.28
N ILE A 490 -10.52 -26.12 27.48
CA ILE A 490 -10.26 -27.09 28.56
C ILE A 490 -11.52 -27.84 29.00
N LYS A 491 -12.73 -27.26 28.81
CA LYS A 491 -14.02 -27.95 29.03
C LYS A 491 -14.26 -29.10 28.04
N ARG A 492 -13.62 -29.05 26.87
CA ARG A 492 -13.71 -30.05 25.79
C ARG A 492 -12.57 -31.07 25.85
N TRP A 493 -11.67 -30.96 26.83
CA TRP A 493 -10.64 -31.96 27.07
C TRP A 493 -11.28 -33.32 27.34
N ASP A 494 -11.03 -34.27 26.45
CA ASP A 494 -11.73 -35.55 26.44
C ASP A 494 -10.99 -36.59 27.29
N GLU A 495 -11.40 -36.70 28.55
CA GLU A 495 -10.90 -37.69 29.51
C GLU A 495 -11.38 -39.12 29.21
N ALA A 496 -12.43 -39.29 28.41
CA ALA A 496 -13.07 -40.59 28.22
C ALA A 496 -12.30 -41.45 27.22
N ASP A 497 -11.89 -40.88 26.09
CA ASP A 497 -11.11 -41.57 25.07
C ASP A 497 -9.63 -41.19 25.13
N CYS A 498 -8.75 -42.19 25.09
CA CYS A 498 -7.29 -42.01 25.16
C CYS A 498 -6.78 -41.28 26.42
N GLY A 499 -7.55 -41.30 27.52
CA GLY A 499 -7.15 -40.73 28.82
C GLY A 499 -6.81 -39.24 28.78
N GLY A 500 -7.44 -38.49 27.87
CA GLY A 500 -7.16 -37.08 27.63
C GLY A 500 -7.04 -36.74 26.15
N GLY A 501 -6.69 -35.49 25.88
CA GLY A 501 -6.43 -34.96 24.55
C GLY A 501 -7.63 -34.27 23.94
N MET A 502 -7.39 -33.13 23.30
CA MET A 502 -8.37 -32.41 22.48
C MET A 502 -8.60 -33.15 21.17
N ARG A 503 -9.87 -33.26 20.78
CA ARG A 503 -10.25 -33.64 19.41
C ARG A 503 -9.99 -32.49 18.45
N TRP A 504 -9.82 -32.81 17.18
CA TRP A 504 -9.76 -31.81 16.13
C TRP A 504 -11.08 -31.02 16.07
N GLN A 505 -12.17 -31.71 15.76
CA GLN A 505 -13.48 -31.08 15.63
C GLN A 505 -14.17 -30.91 16.98
N ILE A 506 -15.00 -29.87 17.10
CA ILE A 506 -15.82 -29.63 18.30
C ILE A 506 -17.04 -30.54 18.28
N TRP A 507 -17.65 -30.78 17.11
CA TRP A 507 -18.94 -31.44 17.02
C TRP A 507 -18.86 -32.87 16.51
N ALA A 508 -19.65 -33.76 17.13
CA ALA A 508 -19.61 -35.20 16.85
C ALA A 508 -20.04 -35.59 15.43
N TRP A 509 -20.75 -34.72 14.71
CA TRP A 509 -21.19 -34.96 13.34
C TRP A 509 -20.16 -34.53 12.28
N GLU A 510 -19.08 -33.86 12.68
CA GLU A 510 -18.06 -33.39 11.76
C GLU A 510 -17.04 -34.48 11.42
N THR A 511 -16.64 -34.49 10.15
CA THR A 511 -15.55 -35.35 9.69
C THR A 511 -14.27 -34.96 10.41
N GLY A 512 -13.62 -35.95 11.04
CA GLY A 512 -12.43 -35.71 11.86
C GLY A 512 -12.69 -35.60 13.36
N TYR A 513 -13.93 -35.72 13.84
CA TYR A 513 -14.22 -35.73 15.28
C TYR A 513 -13.54 -36.88 16.05
N THR A 514 -13.27 -38.02 15.40
CA THR A 514 -12.54 -39.12 16.04
C THR A 514 -11.02 -38.87 16.13
N MET A 515 -10.53 -37.84 15.43
CA MET A 515 -9.12 -37.46 15.39
C MET A 515 -8.77 -36.55 16.58
N LYS A 516 -7.63 -36.80 17.21
CA LYS A 516 -6.96 -35.89 18.13
C LYS A 516 -5.65 -35.46 17.48
N ASN A 517 -5.62 -34.23 16.97
CA ASN A 517 -4.49 -33.74 16.17
C ASN A 517 -3.51 -32.88 17.00
N SER A 518 -2.30 -32.76 16.49
CA SER A 518 -1.22 -31.99 17.11
C SER A 518 -1.51 -30.50 17.14
N ILE A 519 -2.17 -29.93 16.13
CA ILE A 519 -2.42 -28.49 16.13
C ILE A 519 -3.42 -28.07 17.22
N SER A 520 -4.47 -28.85 17.48
CA SER A 520 -5.43 -28.52 18.56
C SER A 520 -4.79 -28.65 19.94
N ASN A 521 -3.97 -29.69 20.15
CA ASN A 521 -3.33 -29.93 21.45
C ASN A 521 -2.12 -29.02 21.67
N GLY A 522 -1.24 -28.89 20.69
CA GLY A 522 -0.08 -28.00 20.70
C GLY A 522 -0.48 -26.53 20.76
N GLY A 523 -1.56 -26.15 20.09
CA GLY A 523 -2.19 -24.84 20.17
C GLY A 523 -2.67 -24.50 21.58
N LEU A 524 -3.47 -25.38 22.20
CA LEU A 524 -3.90 -25.21 23.58
C LEU A 524 -2.72 -25.21 24.56
N PHE A 525 -1.70 -26.05 24.33
CA PHE A 525 -0.48 -26.09 25.14
C PHE A 525 0.26 -24.74 25.12
N GLN A 526 0.51 -24.16 23.94
CA GLN A 526 1.17 -22.86 23.89
C GLN A 526 0.30 -21.75 24.46
N LEU A 527 -1.02 -21.77 24.27
CA LEU A 527 -1.92 -20.77 24.84
C LEU A 527 -1.89 -20.82 26.37
N ALA A 528 -1.96 -22.03 26.96
CA ALA A 528 -1.85 -22.24 28.39
C ALA A 528 -0.49 -21.77 28.94
N ALA A 529 0.61 -22.13 28.29
CA ALA A 529 1.96 -21.70 28.70
C ALA A 529 2.14 -20.16 28.63
N ARG A 530 1.57 -19.53 27.60
CA ARG A 530 1.58 -18.07 27.41
C ARG A 530 0.76 -17.35 28.48
N LEU A 531 -0.44 -17.84 28.76
CA LEU A 531 -1.30 -17.33 29.85
C LEU A 531 -0.62 -17.50 31.22
N ALA A 532 0.01 -18.64 31.48
CA ALA A 532 0.77 -18.87 32.71
C ALA A 532 1.88 -17.81 32.89
N ARG A 533 2.67 -17.58 31.84
CA ARG A 533 3.73 -16.57 31.85
C ARG A 533 3.19 -15.15 32.01
N TYR A 534 2.13 -14.80 31.30
CA TYR A 534 1.59 -13.43 31.31
C TYR A 534 0.95 -13.09 32.66
N THR A 535 0.16 -14.02 33.22
CA THR A 535 -0.66 -13.79 34.41
C THR A 535 0.01 -14.23 35.72
N GLU A 536 1.11 -14.96 35.65
CA GLU A 536 1.76 -15.63 36.78
C GLU A 536 0.83 -16.60 37.54
N ASN A 537 -0.21 -17.11 36.87
CA ASN A 537 -1.16 -18.04 37.44
C ASN A 537 -0.79 -19.50 37.14
N ALA A 538 -0.50 -20.26 38.21
CA ALA A 538 -0.07 -21.64 38.15
C ALA A 538 -1.10 -22.60 37.51
N THR A 539 -2.40 -22.30 37.56
CA THR A 539 -3.42 -23.17 36.96
C THR A 539 -3.23 -23.33 35.46
N TYR A 540 -2.81 -22.27 34.75
CA TYR A 540 -2.49 -22.37 33.33
C TYR A 540 -1.25 -23.24 33.08
N ALA A 541 -0.25 -23.16 33.96
CA ALA A 541 0.96 -23.99 33.88
C ALA A 541 0.67 -25.47 34.14
N ASP A 542 -0.20 -25.78 35.11
CA ASP A 542 -0.64 -27.15 35.42
C ASP A 542 -1.34 -27.77 34.19
N TRP A 543 -2.16 -26.99 33.49
CA TRP A 543 -2.78 -27.44 32.24
C TRP A 543 -1.77 -27.60 31.11
N ALA A 544 -0.81 -26.68 30.97
CA ALA A 544 0.24 -26.81 29.98
C ALA A 544 1.07 -28.10 30.19
N GLU A 545 1.41 -28.43 31.45
CA GLU A 545 2.06 -29.70 31.83
C GLU A 545 1.18 -30.91 31.49
N LYS A 546 -0.10 -30.87 31.86
CA LYS A 546 -1.06 -31.94 31.55
C LYS A 546 -1.15 -32.23 30.05
N ILE A 547 -1.22 -31.19 29.22
CA ILE A 547 -1.33 -31.34 27.76
C ILE A 547 -0.03 -31.90 27.19
N TRP A 548 1.12 -31.37 27.63
CA TRP A 548 2.43 -31.87 27.23
C TRP A 548 2.65 -33.35 27.56
N ASP A 549 2.32 -33.74 28.80
CA ASP A 549 2.44 -35.12 29.26
C ASP A 549 1.54 -36.05 28.45
N TRP A 550 0.32 -35.61 28.13
CA TRP A 550 -0.59 -36.38 27.29
C TRP A 550 -0.05 -36.53 25.86
N SER A 551 0.42 -35.45 25.24
CA SER A 551 0.96 -35.45 23.87
C SER A 551 2.20 -36.31 23.72
N THR A 552 3.06 -36.38 24.75
CA THR A 552 4.25 -37.24 24.74
C THR A 552 3.93 -38.71 25.05
N THR A 553 2.91 -38.97 25.87
CA THR A 553 2.45 -40.33 26.20
C THR A 553 1.70 -40.99 25.03
N HIS A 554 0.94 -40.21 24.26
CA HIS A 554 0.10 -40.69 23.15
C HIS A 554 0.67 -40.32 21.78
N TYR A 555 2.00 -40.34 21.67
CA TYR A 555 2.75 -40.34 20.41
C TYR A 555 2.58 -39.12 19.48
N LEU A 556 1.92 -38.05 19.91
CA LEU A 556 1.93 -36.79 19.18
C LEU A 556 3.33 -36.17 19.18
N VAL A 557 4.05 -36.28 20.29
CA VAL A 557 5.46 -35.87 20.40
C VAL A 557 6.32 -37.05 20.85
N ASP A 558 7.14 -37.58 19.95
CA ASP A 558 8.09 -38.63 20.29
C ASP A 558 9.32 -38.02 20.96
N THR A 559 9.48 -38.16 22.28
CA THR A 559 10.60 -37.57 23.03
C THR A 559 11.96 -38.23 22.75
N SER A 560 12.00 -39.35 22.03
CA SER A 560 13.25 -40.02 21.65
C SER A 560 13.84 -39.45 20.36
N THR A 561 12.98 -39.09 19.39
CA THR A 561 13.37 -38.52 18.10
C THR A 561 13.08 -37.03 17.98
N TRP A 562 12.25 -36.50 18.89
CA TRP A 562 11.62 -35.18 18.84
C TRP A 562 10.74 -34.97 17.60
N ALA A 563 10.29 -36.05 16.97
CA ALA A 563 9.32 -35.97 15.89
C ALA A 563 7.93 -35.62 16.42
N VAL A 564 7.20 -34.78 15.69
CA VAL A 564 5.82 -34.42 15.99
C VAL A 564 4.94 -35.02 14.90
N ALA A 565 4.03 -35.90 15.30
CA ALA A 565 3.03 -36.52 14.43
C ALA A 565 1.92 -35.52 14.08
N ASP A 566 1.13 -35.80 13.06
CA ASP A 566 -0.02 -34.96 12.74
C ASP A 566 -1.20 -35.23 13.67
N SER A 567 -1.52 -36.51 13.88
CA SER A 567 -2.67 -36.88 14.68
C SER A 567 -2.60 -38.31 15.22
N VAL A 568 -3.51 -38.60 16.14
CA VAL A 568 -3.91 -39.95 16.56
C VAL A 568 -5.44 -40.06 16.46
N SER A 569 -5.99 -41.27 16.45
CA SER A 569 -7.45 -41.47 16.39
C SER A 569 -7.97 -42.26 17.59
N ILE A 570 -9.15 -41.91 18.08
CA ILE A 570 -9.83 -42.71 19.12
C ILE A 570 -10.24 -44.09 18.60
N ASP A 571 -10.39 -44.27 17.28
CA ASP A 571 -10.80 -45.54 16.68
C ASP A 571 -9.75 -46.65 16.90
N ASN A 572 -8.49 -46.26 17.07
CA ASN A 572 -7.38 -47.16 17.41
C ASN A 572 -6.86 -46.94 18.83
N ASN A 573 -7.65 -46.30 19.70
CA ASN A 573 -7.26 -45.94 21.07
C ASN A 573 -5.95 -45.13 21.13
N CYS A 574 -5.78 -44.22 20.18
CA CYS A 574 -4.63 -43.32 20.02
C CYS A 574 -3.27 -44.03 20.01
N SER A 575 -3.23 -45.25 19.47
CA SER A 575 -2.04 -46.11 19.54
C SER A 575 -1.15 -46.07 18.31
N ASP A 576 -1.67 -45.55 17.18
CA ASP A 576 -0.93 -45.43 15.92
C ASP A 576 -1.03 -43.98 15.42
N PRO A 577 0.08 -43.22 15.46
CA PRO A 577 0.10 -41.83 15.04
C PRO A 577 0.27 -41.67 13.52
N ASP A 578 -0.39 -40.68 12.95
CA ASP A 578 -0.09 -40.22 11.60
C ASP A 578 1.28 -39.54 11.57
N HIS A 579 2.22 -40.16 10.87
CA HIS A 579 3.59 -39.70 10.79
C HIS A 579 3.82 -38.54 9.80
N THR A 580 2.77 -37.95 9.25
CA THR A 580 2.84 -36.72 8.47
C THR A 580 3.41 -35.59 9.33
N ARG A 581 4.36 -34.83 8.77
CA ARG A 581 5.13 -33.82 9.51
C ARG A 581 4.93 -32.44 8.92
N TRP A 582 4.26 -31.58 9.68
CA TRP A 582 4.01 -30.19 9.30
C TRP A 582 4.82 -29.24 10.17
N THR A 583 5.35 -28.17 9.57
CA THR A 583 6.20 -27.20 10.28
C THR A 583 5.51 -26.62 11.52
N TYR A 584 4.24 -26.22 11.38
CA TYR A 584 3.48 -25.57 12.45
C TYR A 584 3.23 -26.47 13.68
N ASN A 585 3.08 -27.79 13.51
CA ASN A 585 2.90 -28.72 14.63
C ASN A 585 4.15 -28.68 15.52
N TYR A 586 5.35 -28.69 14.93
CA TYR A 586 6.59 -28.54 15.68
C TYR A 586 6.71 -27.15 16.32
N GLY A 587 6.32 -26.11 15.59
CA GLY A 587 6.37 -24.74 16.06
C GLY A 587 5.47 -24.49 17.29
N THR A 588 4.26 -25.04 17.34
CA THR A 588 3.35 -24.89 18.49
C THR A 588 3.91 -25.52 19.77
N PHE A 589 4.40 -26.76 19.70
CA PHE A 589 5.04 -27.42 20.84
C PHE A 589 6.34 -26.75 21.25
N LEU A 590 7.15 -26.27 20.30
CA LEU A 590 8.37 -25.52 20.60
C LEU A 590 8.03 -24.22 21.35
N MET A 591 7.01 -23.50 20.90
CA MET A 591 6.55 -22.26 21.55
C MET A 591 6.09 -22.51 22.98
N GLY A 592 5.21 -23.51 23.20
CA GLY A 592 4.72 -23.83 24.54
C GLY A 592 5.87 -24.23 25.48
N ALA A 593 6.81 -25.05 25.01
CA ALA A 593 7.98 -25.45 25.80
C ALA A 593 8.90 -24.25 26.13
N ALA A 594 9.06 -23.30 25.20
CA ALA A 594 9.84 -22.08 25.40
C ALA A 594 9.22 -21.19 26.48
N TYR A 595 7.90 -21.00 26.44
CA TYR A 595 7.16 -20.23 27.45
C TYR A 595 7.18 -20.92 28.82
N MET A 596 7.02 -22.24 28.87
CA MET A 596 7.15 -23.00 30.13
C MET A 596 8.57 -22.94 30.70
N TYR A 597 9.61 -23.01 29.85
CA TYR A 597 11.00 -22.79 30.27
C TYR A 597 11.16 -21.42 30.93
N ASN A 598 10.61 -20.36 30.34
CA ASN A 598 10.72 -19.00 30.87
C ASN A 598 9.92 -18.82 32.16
N TYR A 599 8.67 -19.29 32.20
CA TYR A 599 7.81 -19.25 33.39
C TYR A 599 8.42 -20.00 34.58
N THR A 600 9.02 -21.16 34.35
CA THR A 600 9.70 -21.97 35.38
C THR A 600 11.11 -21.49 35.72
N ASN A 601 11.45 -20.25 35.39
CA ASN A 601 12.74 -19.61 35.67
C ASN A 601 13.95 -20.39 35.11
N GLY A 602 13.79 -20.95 33.91
CA GLY A 602 14.85 -21.63 33.18
C GLY A 602 15.08 -23.08 33.60
N SER A 603 14.03 -23.79 34.03
CA SER A 603 14.14 -25.20 34.41
C SER A 603 14.72 -26.07 33.30
N SER A 604 15.66 -26.96 33.66
CA SER A 604 16.23 -27.93 32.73
C SER A 604 15.21 -28.92 32.16
N SER A 605 14.09 -29.14 32.88
CA SER A 605 12.99 -30.00 32.43
C SER A 605 12.35 -29.49 31.13
N TRP A 606 12.32 -28.17 30.92
CA TRP A 606 11.75 -27.54 29.73
C TRP A 606 12.81 -27.16 28.69
N LEU A 607 14.06 -26.92 29.11
CA LEU A 607 15.16 -26.68 28.16
C LEU A 607 15.43 -27.88 27.25
N THR A 608 15.20 -29.10 27.76
CA THR A 608 15.40 -30.35 27.01
C THR A 608 14.40 -30.45 25.84
N PRO A 609 13.07 -30.34 26.06
CA PRO A 609 12.08 -30.16 24.99
C PRO A 609 12.40 -29.04 24.01
N VAL A 610 12.76 -27.84 24.50
CA VAL A 610 13.09 -26.69 23.64
C VAL A 610 14.20 -27.04 22.65
N ASN A 611 15.32 -27.57 23.15
CA ASN A 611 16.45 -27.92 22.29
C ASN A 611 16.14 -29.11 21.37
N GLY A 612 15.43 -30.11 21.87
CA GLY A 612 15.04 -31.29 21.09
C GLY A 612 14.14 -30.94 19.91
N LEU A 613 13.04 -30.24 20.19
CA LEU A 613 12.09 -29.76 19.18
C LEU A 613 12.75 -28.78 18.22
N LEU A 614 13.56 -27.83 18.70
CA LEU A 614 14.27 -26.88 17.84
C LEU A 614 15.21 -27.61 16.86
N ASN A 615 16.03 -28.53 17.35
CA ASN A 615 16.95 -29.29 16.51
C ASN A 615 16.20 -30.16 15.51
N SER A 616 15.11 -30.81 15.91
CA SER A 616 14.28 -31.60 14.99
C SER A 616 13.61 -30.72 13.94
N THR A 617 13.11 -29.54 14.33
CA THR A 617 12.48 -28.58 13.44
C THR A 617 13.46 -28.13 12.35
N LEU A 618 14.64 -27.65 12.74
CA LEU A 618 15.61 -27.12 11.77
C LEU A 618 16.22 -28.24 10.91
N SER A 619 16.51 -29.41 11.48
CA SER A 619 17.06 -30.53 10.71
C SER A 619 16.06 -31.16 9.74
N THR A 620 14.75 -31.03 10.02
CA THR A 620 13.69 -31.54 9.13
C THR A 620 13.31 -30.52 8.07
N PHE A 621 12.98 -29.29 8.48
CA PHE A 621 12.33 -28.31 7.61
C PHE A 621 13.25 -27.20 7.09
N ALA A 622 14.46 -27.04 7.64
CA ALA A 622 15.47 -26.10 7.16
C ALA A 622 16.80 -26.81 6.89
N SER A 623 16.72 -28.02 6.33
CA SER A 623 17.89 -28.86 6.06
C SER A 623 18.66 -28.39 4.81
N ALA A 624 19.88 -28.91 4.64
CA ALA A 624 20.70 -28.65 3.46
C ALA A 624 20.01 -29.10 2.15
N THR A 625 19.12 -30.09 2.20
CA THR A 625 18.30 -30.53 1.06
C THR A 625 17.45 -29.40 0.49
N TYR A 626 17.01 -28.47 1.34
CA TYR A 626 16.16 -27.34 0.99
C TYR A 626 16.94 -26.02 1.04
N ASN A 627 18.25 -26.05 0.76
CA ASN A 627 19.12 -24.88 0.79
C ASN A 627 19.10 -24.13 2.15
N ASN A 628 18.89 -24.87 3.26
CA ASN A 628 18.71 -24.33 4.61
C ASN A 628 17.58 -23.28 4.72
N THR A 629 16.56 -23.44 3.88
CA THR A 629 15.35 -22.60 3.83
C THR A 629 14.21 -23.38 4.44
N LEU A 630 13.37 -22.73 5.26
CA LEU A 630 12.15 -23.32 5.80
C LEU A 630 11.24 -23.81 4.65
N THR A 631 10.77 -25.05 4.75
CA THR A 631 9.99 -25.73 3.71
C THR A 631 9.04 -26.73 4.36
N ASP A 632 7.76 -26.70 3.99
CA ASP A 632 6.78 -27.74 4.34
C ASP A 632 6.97 -28.97 3.44
N ILE A 633 7.78 -29.90 3.95
CA ILE A 633 8.35 -31.04 3.18
C ILE A 633 7.32 -32.02 2.62
N GLN A 634 6.08 -32.00 3.11
CA GLN A 634 5.04 -32.95 2.69
C GLN A 634 4.41 -32.57 1.37
N CYS A 635 4.30 -31.27 1.10
CA CYS A 635 3.50 -30.76 -0.02
C CYS A 635 4.31 -29.87 -0.97
N GLU A 636 5.32 -29.13 -0.48
CA GLU A 636 6.04 -28.16 -1.32
C GLU A 636 6.87 -28.84 -2.40
N THR A 637 7.50 -29.98 -2.07
CA THR A 637 8.34 -30.70 -3.05
C THR A 637 7.54 -31.33 -4.18
N SER A 638 6.28 -31.65 -3.94
CA SER A 638 5.34 -32.23 -4.91
C SER A 638 4.42 -31.20 -5.55
N GLU A 639 4.46 -29.94 -5.10
CA GLU A 639 3.56 -28.86 -5.55
C GLU A 639 2.09 -29.19 -5.32
N THR A 640 1.79 -29.86 -4.20
CA THR A 640 0.45 -30.32 -3.84
C THR A 640 -0.11 -29.63 -2.60
N CYS A 641 0.51 -28.54 -2.16
CA CYS A 641 0.03 -27.82 -0.98
C CYS A 641 -1.36 -27.27 -1.23
N ASP A 642 -2.24 -27.43 -0.24
CA ASP A 642 -3.46 -26.64 -0.17
C ASP A 642 -3.21 -25.27 0.49
N ASN A 643 -4.25 -24.44 0.54
CA ASN A 643 -4.19 -23.11 1.15
C ASN A 643 -3.72 -23.14 2.61
N ASN A 644 -4.22 -24.10 3.40
CA ASN A 644 -3.84 -24.21 4.80
C ASN A 644 -2.34 -24.53 4.92
N GLU A 645 -1.84 -25.46 4.13
CA GLU A 645 -0.46 -25.94 4.25
C GLU A 645 0.58 -24.87 3.89
N ILE A 646 0.23 -23.91 3.02
CA ILE A 646 1.13 -22.83 2.56
C ILE A 646 1.54 -21.88 3.71
N ILE A 647 0.67 -21.68 4.70
CA ILE A 647 0.89 -20.73 5.81
C ILE A 647 1.82 -21.29 6.91
N PHE A 648 1.99 -22.61 6.99
CA PHE A 648 2.56 -23.28 8.17
C PHE A 648 4.01 -22.86 8.46
N LYS A 649 4.88 -22.80 7.44
CA LYS A 649 6.25 -22.30 7.60
C LYS A 649 6.31 -20.85 8.06
N GLY A 650 5.33 -20.03 7.67
CA GLY A 650 5.17 -18.65 8.09
C GLY A 650 4.96 -18.52 9.58
N LEU A 651 3.94 -19.21 10.10
CA LEU A 651 3.63 -19.27 11.53
C LEU A 651 4.84 -19.77 12.33
N THR A 652 5.47 -20.82 11.83
CA THR A 652 6.68 -21.41 12.44
C THR A 652 7.84 -20.42 12.48
N ALA A 653 8.04 -19.59 11.45
CA ALA A 653 9.06 -18.55 11.45
C ALA A 653 8.86 -17.52 12.57
N GLY A 654 7.62 -17.08 12.78
CA GLY A 654 7.27 -16.17 13.88
C GLY A 654 7.51 -16.81 15.24
N TRP A 655 7.09 -18.06 15.41
CA TRP A 655 7.28 -18.80 16.66
C TRP A 655 8.74 -19.12 16.99
N LEU A 656 9.57 -19.38 15.97
CA LEU A 656 11.02 -19.47 16.12
C LEU A 656 11.62 -18.14 16.59
N ALA A 657 11.16 -17.01 16.03
CA ALA A 657 11.63 -15.68 16.43
C ALA A 657 11.33 -15.39 17.91
N PHE A 658 10.12 -15.70 18.37
CA PHE A 658 9.73 -15.56 19.77
C PHE A 658 10.51 -16.53 20.68
N THR A 659 10.73 -17.77 20.23
CA THR A 659 11.57 -18.73 20.96
C THR A 659 12.99 -18.18 21.17
N ALA A 660 13.57 -17.55 20.15
CA ALA A 660 14.90 -16.92 20.24
C ALA A 660 14.93 -15.75 21.25
N ILE A 661 13.81 -15.06 21.45
CA ILE A 661 13.68 -13.97 22.43
C ILE A 661 13.47 -14.52 23.84
N ILE A 662 12.55 -15.48 24.00
CA ILE A 662 12.14 -16.05 25.29
C ILE A 662 13.19 -17.00 25.87
N VAL A 663 13.94 -17.69 25.00
CA VAL A 663 15.04 -18.60 25.35
C VAL A 663 16.33 -18.15 24.65
N PRO A 664 17.02 -17.10 25.16
CA PRO A 664 18.14 -16.46 24.45
C PRO A 664 19.28 -17.39 24.02
N SER A 665 19.49 -18.52 24.71
CA SER A 665 20.49 -19.53 24.33
C SER A 665 20.23 -20.16 22.96
N THR A 666 19.00 -20.09 22.45
CA THR A 666 18.62 -20.63 21.13
C THR A 666 18.86 -19.66 19.98
N TYR A 667 19.11 -18.38 20.27
CA TYR A 667 19.21 -17.31 19.27
C TYR A 667 20.21 -17.63 18.14
N HIS A 668 21.42 -18.07 18.51
CA HIS A 668 22.47 -18.37 17.53
C HIS A 668 22.18 -19.59 16.66
N THR A 669 21.29 -20.48 17.11
CA THR A 669 20.82 -21.63 16.35
C THR A 669 19.68 -21.24 15.40
N ILE A 670 18.76 -20.39 15.86
CA ILE A 670 17.55 -20.00 15.12
C ILE A 670 17.86 -18.97 14.03
N MET A 671 18.61 -17.92 14.35
CA MET A 671 18.79 -16.78 13.44
C MET A 671 19.39 -17.12 12.08
N PRO A 672 20.37 -18.04 11.95
CA PRO A 672 20.88 -18.44 10.63
C PRO A 672 19.79 -19.02 9.72
N ALA A 673 18.88 -19.83 10.26
CA ALA A 673 17.78 -20.42 9.50
C ALA A 673 16.75 -19.35 9.09
N LEU A 674 16.38 -18.44 10.00
CA LEU A 674 15.46 -17.34 9.68
C LEU A 674 16.05 -16.39 8.63
N LYS A 675 17.34 -16.08 8.70
CA LYS A 675 18.01 -15.22 7.72
C LYS A 675 18.06 -15.86 6.34
N THR A 676 18.48 -17.12 6.29
CA THR A 676 18.54 -17.86 5.02
C THR A 676 17.17 -17.96 4.39
N SER A 677 16.14 -18.25 5.21
CA SER A 677 14.77 -18.36 4.73
C SER A 677 14.21 -17.02 4.25
N ALA A 678 14.47 -15.90 4.94
CA ALA A 678 14.05 -14.57 4.46
C ALA A 678 14.72 -14.18 3.14
N GLN A 679 16.00 -14.48 2.98
CA GLN A 679 16.71 -14.22 1.72
C GLN A 679 16.11 -15.04 0.58
N SER A 680 15.86 -16.33 0.81
CA SER A 680 15.23 -17.22 -0.18
C SER A 680 13.78 -16.81 -0.48
N ALA A 681 13.01 -16.40 0.53
CA ALA A 681 11.66 -15.86 0.35
C ALA A 681 11.69 -14.61 -0.52
N ALA A 682 12.55 -13.64 -0.22
CA ALA A 682 12.73 -12.43 -1.02
C ALA A 682 13.05 -12.73 -2.49
N GLU A 683 13.90 -13.73 -2.76
CA GLU A 683 14.21 -14.17 -4.13
C GLU A 683 13.00 -14.84 -4.83
N ALA A 684 12.11 -15.48 -4.06
CA ALA A 684 10.84 -15.99 -4.55
C ALA A 684 9.75 -14.90 -4.75
N CYS A 685 9.99 -13.66 -4.31
CA CYS A 685 9.08 -12.51 -4.43
C CYS A 685 9.20 -11.78 -5.77
N THR A 686 9.19 -12.54 -6.87
CA THR A 686 9.44 -12.04 -8.23
C THR A 686 8.25 -12.19 -9.19
N GLY A 687 7.09 -12.60 -8.67
CA GLY A 687 5.88 -12.81 -9.49
C GLY A 687 5.18 -11.51 -9.83
N TYR A 688 4.56 -11.44 -11.02
CA TYR A 688 3.73 -10.30 -11.48
C TYR A 688 4.39 -8.92 -11.28
N ASP A 689 5.56 -8.69 -11.89
CA ASP A 689 6.35 -7.46 -11.74
C ASP A 689 6.75 -7.19 -10.28
N ASN A 690 7.21 -8.23 -9.57
CA ASN A 690 7.51 -8.17 -8.14
C ASN A 690 6.30 -7.62 -7.37
N ASN A 691 5.13 -8.26 -7.47
CA ASN A 691 3.94 -7.92 -6.67
C ASN A 691 3.40 -9.12 -5.87
N THR A 692 4.02 -10.29 -5.96
CA THR A 692 3.67 -11.49 -5.17
C THR A 692 4.89 -12.38 -4.92
N CYS A 693 4.79 -13.26 -3.93
CA CYS A 693 5.83 -14.21 -3.53
C CYS A 693 5.41 -15.61 -3.91
N GLY A 694 6.40 -16.46 -4.16
CA GLY A 694 6.15 -17.87 -4.34
C GLY A 694 5.99 -18.61 -3.02
N VAL A 695 5.39 -19.78 -3.08
CA VAL A 695 5.31 -20.70 -1.94
C VAL A 695 6.69 -21.32 -1.70
N ARG A 696 7.36 -21.83 -2.73
CA ARG A 696 8.61 -22.58 -2.60
C ARG A 696 9.81 -21.65 -2.53
N TRP A 697 10.16 -21.23 -1.32
CA TRP A 697 11.31 -20.34 -1.13
C TRP A 697 12.64 -21.00 -1.49
N SER A 698 12.75 -22.32 -1.30
CA SER A 698 13.99 -23.07 -1.54
C SER A 698 14.48 -23.04 -2.99
N ILE A 699 13.58 -22.80 -3.96
CA ILE A 699 13.95 -22.67 -5.39
C ILE A 699 14.39 -21.24 -5.77
N LYS A 700 14.18 -20.25 -4.89
CA LYS A 700 14.66 -18.86 -5.04
C LYS A 700 14.14 -18.17 -6.30
N SER A 701 12.91 -18.50 -6.69
CA SER A 701 12.21 -17.91 -7.83
C SER A 701 10.72 -18.03 -7.61
N TRP A 702 9.94 -17.10 -8.18
CA TRP A 702 8.49 -17.24 -8.16
C TRP A 702 8.04 -18.52 -8.86
N ASP A 703 7.11 -19.24 -8.25
CA ASP A 703 6.69 -20.58 -8.65
C ASP A 703 5.27 -20.63 -9.21
N GLY A 704 4.68 -19.48 -9.55
CA GLY A 704 3.37 -19.39 -10.19
C GLY A 704 2.19 -19.20 -9.23
N TRP A 705 2.41 -19.31 -7.92
CA TRP A 705 1.37 -19.17 -6.90
C TRP A 705 1.04 -17.70 -6.60
N ILE A 706 -0.23 -17.44 -6.28
CA ILE A 706 -0.72 -16.15 -5.80
C ILE A 706 -1.84 -16.39 -4.79
N GLY A 707 -1.75 -15.78 -3.62
CA GLY A 707 -2.63 -16.07 -2.52
C GLY A 707 -2.30 -15.28 -1.26
N LEU A 708 -3.25 -15.34 -0.34
CA LEU A 708 -3.16 -14.72 0.98
C LEU A 708 -2.04 -15.37 1.79
N GLU A 709 -1.91 -16.68 1.65
CA GLU A 709 -1.21 -17.58 2.56
C GLU A 709 0.31 -17.49 2.37
N GLU A 710 0.81 -17.40 1.13
CA GLU A 710 2.21 -17.11 0.85
C GLU A 710 2.60 -15.67 1.24
N SER A 711 1.67 -14.72 1.10
CA SER A 711 1.89 -13.33 1.50
C SER A 711 1.97 -13.21 3.02
N MET A 712 1.16 -14.00 3.73
CA MET A 712 1.23 -14.12 5.18
C MET A 712 2.53 -14.80 5.63
N SER A 713 2.91 -15.92 4.99
CA SER A 713 4.17 -16.60 5.27
C SER A 713 5.39 -15.70 5.07
N THR A 714 5.39 -14.90 4.00
CA THR A 714 6.47 -13.96 3.72
C THR A 714 6.46 -12.73 4.65
N THR A 715 5.28 -12.26 5.06
CA THR A 715 5.16 -11.24 6.12
C THR A 715 5.84 -11.72 7.40
N ASN A 716 5.56 -12.96 7.81
CA ASN A 716 6.12 -13.53 9.03
C ASN A 716 7.64 -13.71 8.98
N ILE A 717 8.18 -14.25 7.89
CA ILE A 717 9.63 -14.44 7.80
C ILE A 717 10.41 -13.13 7.72
N PHE A 718 9.83 -12.07 7.14
CA PHE A 718 10.49 -10.76 7.08
C PHE A 718 10.50 -10.07 8.44
N TRP A 719 9.37 -9.96 9.15
CA TRP A 719 9.39 -9.32 10.47
C TRP A 719 10.23 -10.13 11.47
N ALA A 720 10.25 -11.47 11.37
CA ALA A 720 11.07 -12.33 12.23
C ALA A 720 12.57 -12.00 12.15
N ASN A 721 13.04 -11.38 11.07
CA ASN A 721 14.41 -10.92 10.92
C ASN A 721 14.70 -9.52 11.49
N LEU A 722 13.67 -8.85 12.04
CA LEU A 722 13.81 -7.57 12.75
C LEU A 722 14.12 -7.75 14.24
N ILE A 723 13.94 -8.95 14.81
CA ILE A 723 14.19 -9.19 16.24
C ILE A 723 15.57 -8.73 16.71
N PRO A 724 16.68 -8.86 15.96
CA PRO A 724 18.01 -8.41 16.42
C PRO A 724 18.09 -6.90 16.69
N TYR A 725 17.20 -6.11 16.11
CA TYR A 725 17.18 -4.64 16.20
C TYR A 725 16.16 -4.12 17.22
N ASN A 726 15.34 -5.02 17.78
CA ASN A 726 14.32 -4.70 18.79
C ASN A 726 14.35 -5.68 19.98
N MET A 727 15.49 -6.33 20.26
CA MET A 727 15.62 -7.38 21.30
C MET A 727 15.36 -6.88 22.73
N SER A 728 15.36 -5.58 23.00
CA SER A 728 15.21 -5.02 24.35
C SER A 728 13.79 -5.12 24.93
N SER A 729 12.82 -5.59 24.15
CA SER A 729 11.39 -5.57 24.49
C SER A 729 10.70 -6.81 23.92
N GLY A 730 10.91 -7.96 24.58
CA GLY A 730 10.19 -9.20 24.29
C GLY A 730 8.74 -9.18 24.84
N PRO A 731 7.99 -10.28 24.68
CA PRO A 731 6.62 -10.40 25.17
C PRO A 731 6.47 -9.99 26.63
N VAL A 732 5.60 -9.01 26.91
CA VAL A 732 5.37 -8.51 28.26
C VAL A 732 4.55 -9.50 29.09
N THR A 733 4.51 -9.26 30.38
CA THR A 733 3.63 -9.90 31.37
C THR A 733 2.78 -8.82 32.03
N SER A 734 1.77 -9.23 32.79
CA SER A 734 0.99 -8.34 33.67
C SER A 734 1.85 -7.51 34.63
N THR A 735 3.05 -7.97 34.96
CA THR A 735 4.01 -7.32 35.87
C THR A 735 5.14 -6.57 35.18
N THR A 736 5.33 -6.74 33.86
CA THR A 736 6.45 -6.17 33.09
C THR A 736 6.03 -5.19 31.99
N GLY A 737 4.80 -4.66 32.08
CA GLY A 737 4.31 -3.60 31.20
C GLY A 737 3.07 -3.96 30.38
N GLY A 738 2.50 -5.16 30.57
CA GLY A 738 1.22 -5.56 30.01
C GLY A 738 0.08 -4.67 30.51
N ASN A 739 -0.75 -4.18 29.59
CA ASN A 739 -1.89 -3.30 29.90
C ASN A 739 -3.27 -3.93 29.59
N SER A 740 -3.30 -5.16 29.07
CA SER A 740 -4.55 -5.83 28.74
C SER A 740 -5.24 -6.34 30.00
N THR A 741 -6.54 -6.06 30.12
CA THR A 741 -7.31 -6.39 31.32
C THR A 741 -7.61 -7.90 31.38
N SER A 742 -7.53 -8.50 32.57
CA SER A 742 -7.85 -9.91 32.75
C SER A 742 -9.33 -10.11 33.07
N ASP A 743 -9.91 -11.16 32.49
CA ASP A 743 -11.17 -11.78 32.93
C ASP A 743 -10.95 -13.30 33.02
N PRO A 744 -10.66 -13.83 34.21
CA PRO A 744 -10.41 -15.26 34.38
C PRO A 744 -11.66 -16.13 34.17
N ASP A 745 -12.85 -15.52 34.24
CA ASP A 745 -14.14 -16.22 34.08
C ASP A 745 -14.67 -16.13 32.64
N ALA A 746 -13.97 -15.45 31.71
CA ALA A 746 -14.35 -15.35 30.30
C ALA A 746 -14.63 -16.74 29.70
N GLY A 747 -15.74 -16.90 28.97
CA GLY A 747 -16.15 -18.18 28.36
C GLY A 747 -16.57 -19.29 29.34
N MET A 748 -16.62 -19.03 30.66
CA MET A 748 -17.03 -20.04 31.64
C MET A 748 -18.55 -20.30 31.65
N ASP A 749 -19.36 -19.35 31.21
CA ASP A 749 -20.81 -19.47 31.06
C ASP A 749 -21.24 -20.07 29.72
N ASP A 750 -20.32 -20.22 28.77
CA ASP A 750 -20.58 -20.92 27.51
C ASP A 750 -20.88 -22.42 27.77
N ASN A 751 -22.07 -22.81 27.29
CA ASN A 751 -22.62 -24.17 27.36
C ASN A 751 -22.55 -24.92 26.03
N THR A 752 -21.75 -24.45 25.06
CA THR A 752 -21.45 -25.18 23.81
C THR A 752 -20.57 -26.40 24.10
N ASN A 753 -21.17 -27.43 24.70
CA ASN A 753 -20.55 -28.73 24.90
C ASN A 753 -21.47 -29.83 24.32
N PRO A 754 -21.08 -30.48 23.19
CA PRO A 754 -21.88 -31.52 22.57
C PRO A 754 -22.05 -32.78 23.42
N ALA A 755 -21.21 -33.00 24.44
CA ALA A 755 -21.30 -34.19 25.28
C ALA A 755 -22.61 -34.29 26.09
N ASN A 756 -23.38 -33.20 26.21
CA ASN A 756 -24.58 -33.14 27.05
C ASN A 756 -25.92 -32.98 26.31
N THR A 757 -25.96 -32.94 24.98
CA THR A 757 -27.19 -32.56 24.24
C THR A 757 -27.94 -33.67 23.50
N GLU A 758 -27.40 -34.87 23.36
CA GLU A 758 -28.11 -35.97 22.71
C GLU A 758 -29.04 -36.68 23.72
N LYS A 759 -30.33 -36.34 23.71
CA LYS A 759 -31.34 -37.12 24.43
C LYS A 759 -31.41 -38.52 23.83
N PRO A 760 -31.49 -39.60 24.63
CA PRO A 760 -31.54 -40.96 24.09
C PRO A 760 -32.74 -41.15 23.14
N ILE A 761 -32.46 -41.65 21.94
CA ILE A 761 -33.45 -41.90 20.87
C ILE A 761 -34.59 -42.76 21.40
N THR A 762 -35.80 -42.22 21.38
CA THR A 762 -36.99 -42.90 21.89
C THR A 762 -37.61 -43.83 20.85
N ALA A 763 -38.49 -44.73 21.29
CA ALA A 763 -39.29 -45.54 20.36
C ALA A 763 -40.18 -44.67 19.45
N GLY A 764 -40.63 -43.50 19.93
CA GLY A 764 -41.40 -42.53 19.16
C GLY A 764 -40.59 -41.95 18.00
N ASP A 765 -39.32 -41.62 18.23
CA ASP A 765 -38.42 -41.07 17.21
C ASP A 765 -38.17 -42.07 16.09
N ARG A 766 -37.96 -43.35 16.43
CA ARG A 766 -37.79 -44.44 15.44
C ARG A 766 -39.04 -44.65 14.59
N VAL A 767 -40.22 -44.60 15.21
CA VAL A 767 -41.50 -44.73 14.50
C VAL A 767 -41.74 -43.51 13.59
N GLY A 768 -41.49 -42.30 14.09
CA GLY A 768 -41.62 -41.06 13.32
C GLY A 768 -40.70 -41.04 12.10
N ALA A 769 -39.42 -41.40 12.28
CA ALA A 769 -38.45 -41.50 11.20
C ALA A 769 -38.85 -42.56 10.15
N GLY A 770 -39.41 -43.70 10.59
CA GLY A 770 -39.94 -44.73 9.69
C GLY A 770 -41.13 -44.23 8.85
N ILE A 771 -42.06 -43.48 9.45
CA ILE A 771 -43.21 -42.90 8.75
C ILE A 771 -42.75 -41.86 7.71
N ILE A 772 -41.85 -40.96 8.08
CA ILE A 772 -41.34 -39.93 7.16
C ILE A 772 -40.59 -40.57 5.99
N THR A 773 -39.75 -41.57 6.25
CA THR A 773 -39.03 -42.31 5.21
C THR A 773 -40.00 -43.00 4.24
N ALA A 774 -41.07 -43.62 4.75
CA ALA A 774 -42.09 -44.26 3.92
C ALA A 774 -42.88 -43.26 3.06
N LEU A 775 -43.24 -42.10 3.62
CA LEU A 775 -43.93 -41.03 2.89
C LEU A 775 -43.03 -40.44 1.79
N PHE A 776 -41.76 -40.19 2.10
CA PHE A 776 -40.82 -39.65 1.13
C PHE A 776 -40.58 -40.65 -0.01
N SER A 777 -40.33 -41.92 0.33
CA SER A 777 -40.16 -42.99 -0.66
C SER A 777 -41.42 -43.17 -1.52
N GLY A 778 -42.60 -43.13 -0.90
CA GLY A 778 -43.88 -43.18 -1.62
C GLY A 778 -44.07 -42.00 -2.58
N SER A 779 -43.68 -40.79 -2.17
CA SER A 779 -43.78 -39.60 -3.03
C SER A 779 -42.85 -39.65 -4.24
N VAL A 780 -41.63 -40.16 -4.07
CA VAL A 780 -40.67 -40.37 -5.17
C VAL A 780 -41.19 -41.44 -6.13
N ILE A 781 -41.69 -42.58 -5.62
CA ILE A 781 -42.28 -43.63 -6.44
C ILE A 781 -43.50 -43.11 -7.21
N ALA A 782 -44.37 -42.34 -6.56
CA ALA A 782 -45.53 -41.74 -7.20
C ALA A 782 -45.14 -40.72 -8.30
N GLY A 783 -44.11 -39.91 -8.06
CA GLY A 783 -43.57 -38.98 -9.05
C GLY A 783 -42.98 -39.69 -10.28
N VAL A 784 -42.22 -40.77 -10.07
CA VAL A 784 -41.68 -41.61 -11.16
C VAL A 784 -42.81 -42.30 -11.92
N TYR A 785 -43.81 -42.84 -11.23
CA TYR A 785 -44.97 -43.46 -11.86
C TYR A 785 -45.80 -42.47 -12.69
N TRP A 786 -45.99 -41.24 -12.18
CA TRP A 786 -46.68 -40.17 -12.90
C TRP A 786 -45.94 -39.82 -14.20
N LEU A 787 -44.62 -39.65 -14.15
CA LEU A 787 -43.79 -39.38 -15.33
C LEU A 787 -43.84 -40.49 -16.39
N ILE A 788 -43.96 -41.76 -15.98
CA ILE A 788 -44.01 -42.91 -16.89
C ILE A 788 -45.40 -43.07 -17.52
N THR A 789 -46.46 -42.63 -16.84
CA THR A 789 -47.85 -42.85 -17.27
C THR A 789 -48.47 -41.65 -17.99
N SER A 790 -47.76 -40.52 -18.04
CA SER A 790 -48.19 -39.28 -18.71
C SER A 790 -47.73 -39.19 -20.18
N GLU A 791 -48.03 -40.20 -21.00
CA GLU A 791 -48.05 -40.11 -22.48
C GLU A 791 -49.46 -39.88 -23.02
#